data_AF-A0A2T2PTW7-F1
#
_entry.id   AF-A0A2T2PTW7-F1
#
_cell.length_a   1.000
_cell.length_b   1.000
_cell.length_c   1.000
_cell.angle_alpha   90.00
_cell.angle_beta   90.00
_cell.angle_gamma   90.00
#
_symmetry.space_group_name_H-M   'P 1'
#
loop_
_entity.id
_entity.type
_entity.pdbx_description
1 polymer ?
#
loop_
_entity_poly.entity_id
_entity_poly.type
_entity_poly.pdbx_seq_one_letter_code
_entity_poly.pdbx_strand_id
1 'polypeptide(L)'
;MKRSEKFPQVQLPGEGDQPPKVERRPLVDLAEIQRIHEVLELAGARGVSETLLAEAKRNAEFLDRCAKEADAVLAGEQHGSTRLWLLLREPIEVRRVIPRSILNEVAGEAWHCAPRSLDGDALLRLISGIVRAAHQPSESEEMLEAVSRLLQPFFYLDVAAAGAERSRQGDRQALETFVTAHESSRWREETRSMNPSVMRDPVVTKPTLDRDRIPFDIASWRDEIVKPGIDRWDWGWPCMGGSRKAMSEIDRFGPRYTIGSLVNDQGCAGEMLTILGKSFGPNGRVYFPSPGIKDPAFHLADGDPGVLVGVKAKTWTDTKIEVVVPVWATAGELHLNAFTHHVDLCAIIDVYRLGNSAFFRGGLANVYEVKVAGVAIDLTDTKSTNLAPGNSVALSWRSSGGPTTRIKIQLIDRGEIVWERTDLPGGFGAVVLTIPDPEPREPRSASLVFTTLSSCGATAPLNVPVWISVPPKLTIQYVEVTQGVQEDLGAVLAGRGMPTIANKDTAVRIHMNCDRGGWFSNKLDKITGSLLVDGRRLRPTNVRVMIPPDRGFASIRGLSDPSFTNDTLNFTVPAAWLTPGSHTLTMQIVCDDPSGKITLGQTSTWTWVAHAPLRVRAVYMGLYGTDEFMLDYLRRALDYLPTPLTDIGIASIRWFSHTYDLSTDDAWNDLADDLEDAWDDADEASDVRWLGIIPQSERFLGKPLAHQGIAGVPSIAALAMGDVPFVGAHELGHTYGLHHINLPAGAAKGPYDPADNGGLLRRAPFDVRSSTAIPLPAGDLMTYFEPVRPGISTWMRLFLNT
;
A
#
# COMPACT_ATOMS: atom_id res chain seq x y z
N MET A 1 -44.11 21.39 70.30
CA MET A 1 -43.62 20.03 69.95
C MET A 1 -44.04 19.74 68.52
N LYS A 2 -43.04 19.51 67.66
CA LYS A 2 -43.12 19.43 66.19
C LYS A 2 -43.38 18.00 65.73
N ARG A 3 -44.20 17.81 64.69
CA ARG A 3 -44.07 16.69 63.74
C ARG A 3 -43.56 17.29 62.43
N SER A 4 -42.43 16.79 61.94
CA SER A 4 -41.82 17.19 60.67
C SER A 4 -42.13 16.11 59.63
N GLU A 5 -42.70 16.53 58.51
CA GLU A 5 -42.84 15.70 57.31
C GLU A 5 -41.54 15.83 56.49
N LYS A 6 -41.01 14.68 56.06
CA LYS A 6 -39.81 14.58 55.21
C LYS A 6 -40.21 14.67 53.74
N PHE A 7 -39.61 15.60 53.00
CA PHE A 7 -39.56 15.58 51.54
C PHE A 7 -38.45 14.62 51.05
N PRO A 8 -38.58 14.00 49.86
CA PRO A 8 -37.52 13.16 49.28
C PRO A 8 -36.38 14.02 48.73
N GLN A 9 -35.13 13.63 49.00
CA GLN A 9 -33.94 14.19 48.37
C GLN A 9 -33.88 13.81 46.90
N VAL A 10 -33.78 14.81 46.03
CA VAL A 10 -33.37 14.64 44.62
C VAL A 10 -31.85 14.46 44.61
N GLN A 11 -31.37 13.31 44.12
CA GLN A 11 -29.96 13.08 43.82
C GLN A 11 -29.56 13.91 42.60
N LEU A 12 -28.54 14.77 42.76
CA LEU A 12 -27.85 15.41 41.64
C LEU A 12 -26.99 14.36 40.92
N PRO A 13 -26.92 14.37 39.58
CA PRO A 13 -26.03 13.49 38.83
C PRO A 13 -24.56 13.87 39.11
N GLY A 14 -23.73 12.85 39.29
CA GLY A 14 -22.37 12.96 39.78
C GLY A 14 -21.43 13.76 38.88
N GLU A 15 -20.52 14.48 39.54
CA GLU A 15 -19.23 14.88 38.99
C GLU A 15 -18.47 13.62 38.52
N GLY A 16 -17.89 13.67 37.32
CA GLY A 16 -16.81 12.74 36.99
C GLY A 16 -16.65 12.33 35.54
N ASP A 17 -16.50 13.28 34.62
CA ASP A 17 -15.59 13.07 33.49
C ASP A 17 -14.58 14.23 33.52
N GLN A 18 -13.45 13.99 34.18
CA GLN A 18 -12.30 14.87 34.03
C GLN A 18 -11.88 14.84 32.56
N PRO A 19 -11.67 16.01 31.91
CA PRO A 19 -11.17 16.03 30.55
C PRO A 19 -9.88 15.19 30.48
N PRO A 20 -9.66 14.44 29.38
CA PRO A 20 -8.49 13.60 29.24
C PRO A 20 -7.24 14.42 29.53
N LYS A 21 -6.41 13.95 30.47
CA LYS A 21 -5.11 14.55 30.75
C LYS A 21 -4.34 14.56 29.43
N VAL A 22 -4.25 15.72 28.80
CA VAL A 22 -3.40 15.94 27.63
C VAL A 22 -1.99 15.56 28.06
N GLU A 23 -1.48 14.49 27.47
CA GLU A 23 -0.16 13.96 27.75
C GLU A 23 0.86 15.01 27.31
N ARG A 24 1.52 15.66 28.28
CA ARG A 24 2.44 16.75 28.01
C ARG A 24 3.70 16.18 27.38
N ARG A 25 3.89 16.45 26.08
CA ARG A 25 5.15 16.18 25.41
C ARG A 25 6.23 17.17 25.89
N PRO A 26 7.47 16.72 26.12
CA PRO A 26 8.59 17.61 26.40
C PRO A 26 8.84 18.54 25.21
N LEU A 27 9.40 19.72 25.46
CA LEU A 27 9.73 20.67 24.39
C LEU A 27 10.81 20.09 23.47
N VAL A 28 11.71 19.29 24.04
CA VAL A 28 12.87 18.75 23.34
C VAL A 28 12.77 17.24 23.19
N ASP A 29 12.90 16.76 21.96
CA ASP A 29 13.02 15.33 21.66
C ASP A 29 14.48 14.87 21.82
N LEU A 30 14.77 14.29 23.00
CA LEU A 30 16.08 13.74 23.31
C LEU A 30 16.48 12.55 22.42
N ALA A 31 15.51 11.81 21.88
CA ALA A 31 15.80 10.70 20.98
C ALA A 31 16.25 11.21 19.61
N GLU A 32 15.67 12.32 19.13
CA GLU A 32 16.12 12.99 17.92
C GLU A 32 17.54 13.53 18.07
N ILE A 33 17.83 14.18 19.20
CA ILE A 33 19.18 14.70 19.50
C ILE A 33 20.22 13.57 19.51
N GLN A 34 19.88 12.43 20.10
CA GLN A 34 20.77 11.27 20.13
C GLN A 34 20.99 10.70 18.72
N ARG A 35 19.95 10.67 17.87
CA ARG A 35 20.07 10.26 16.47
C ARG A 35 20.98 11.20 15.66
N ILE A 36 20.82 12.51 15.84
CA ILE A 36 21.68 13.51 15.18
C ILE A 36 23.14 13.33 15.60
N HIS A 37 23.39 13.07 16.88
CA HIS A 37 24.73 12.80 17.39
C HIS A 37 25.38 11.60 16.70
N GLU A 38 24.66 10.48 16.56
CA GLU A 38 25.14 9.28 15.86
C GLU A 38 25.47 9.56 14.39
N VAL A 39 24.64 10.35 13.71
CA VAL A 39 24.90 10.76 12.31
C VAL A 39 26.19 11.56 12.20
N LEU A 40 26.47 12.46 13.15
CA LEU A 40 27.69 13.26 13.16
C LEU A 40 28.94 12.44 13.49
N GLU A 41 28.83 11.46 14.39
CA GLU A 41 29.93 10.53 14.68
C GLU A 41 30.29 9.69 13.44
N LEU A 42 29.28 9.16 12.75
CA LEU A 42 29.47 8.39 11.52
C LEU A 42 30.09 9.24 10.39
N ALA A 43 29.88 10.55 10.40
CA ALA A 43 30.47 11.48 9.45
C ALA A 43 31.89 11.96 9.83
N GLY A 44 32.48 11.43 10.92
CA GLY A 44 33.84 11.77 11.35
C GLY A 44 33.97 13.07 12.15
N ALA A 45 32.86 13.67 12.59
CA ALA A 45 32.83 14.95 13.31
C ALA A 45 32.68 14.78 14.84
N ARG A 46 33.33 13.76 15.42
CA ARG A 46 33.13 13.34 16.83
C ARG A 46 33.31 14.46 17.86
N GLY A 47 34.37 15.26 17.75
CA GLY A 47 34.66 16.34 18.72
C GLY A 47 33.59 17.45 18.75
N VAL A 48 33.08 17.83 17.56
CA VAL A 48 31.98 18.79 17.44
C VAL A 48 30.65 18.17 17.91
N SER A 49 30.42 16.90 17.57
CA SER A 49 29.23 16.15 17.97
C SER A 49 29.08 16.06 19.49
N GLU A 50 30.17 15.70 20.21
CA GLU A 50 30.17 15.62 21.67
C GLU A 50 29.93 17.00 22.33
N THR A 51 30.51 18.06 21.76
CA THR A 51 30.35 19.43 22.27
C THR A 51 28.92 19.95 22.09
N LEU A 52 28.35 19.82 20.88
CA LEU A 52 26.98 20.26 20.58
C LEU A 52 25.95 19.44 21.35
N LEU A 53 26.16 18.13 21.47
CA LEU A 53 25.29 17.25 22.26
C LEU A 53 25.25 17.68 23.73
N ALA A 54 26.42 17.97 24.31
CA ALA A 54 26.50 18.43 25.70
C ALA A 54 25.82 19.81 25.87
N GLU A 55 25.97 20.71 24.91
CA GLU A 55 25.33 22.03 24.90
C GLU A 55 23.80 21.97 24.75
N ALA A 56 23.31 21.10 23.88
CA ALA A 56 21.88 20.89 23.66
C ALA A 56 21.22 20.19 24.86
N LYS A 57 21.84 19.15 25.43
CA LYS A 57 21.32 18.47 26.63
C LYS A 57 21.21 19.43 27.81
N ARG A 58 22.22 20.27 28.05
CA ARG A 58 22.17 21.30 29.10
C ARG A 58 21.03 22.30 28.90
N ASN A 59 20.78 22.72 27.65
CA ASN A 59 19.73 23.69 27.36
C ASN A 59 18.34 23.06 27.34
N ALA A 60 18.23 21.77 27.02
CA ALA A 60 16.96 21.06 26.96
C ALA A 60 16.28 21.03 28.33
N GLU A 61 17.02 20.64 29.36
CA GLU A 61 16.53 20.64 30.75
C GLU A 61 16.08 22.03 31.19
N PHE A 62 16.81 23.07 30.76
CA PHE A 62 16.48 24.45 31.08
C PHE A 62 15.19 24.91 30.40
N LEU A 63 15.08 24.66 29.10
CA LEU A 63 13.93 25.06 28.31
C LEU A 63 12.67 24.28 28.70
N ASP A 64 12.78 23.01 29.11
CA ASP A 64 11.65 22.26 29.66
C ASP A 64 11.12 22.88 30.97
N ARG A 65 12.02 23.42 31.83
CA ARG A 65 11.60 24.19 33.02
C ARG A 65 10.91 25.49 32.61
N CYS A 66 11.44 26.22 31.62
CA CYS A 66 10.79 27.41 31.09
C CYS A 66 9.41 27.09 30.49
N ALA A 67 9.28 26.01 29.72
CA ALA A 67 8.03 25.57 29.13
C ALA A 67 6.99 25.19 30.20
N LYS A 68 7.43 24.55 31.28
CA LYS A 68 6.58 24.24 32.44
C LYS A 68 6.08 25.50 33.14
N GLU A 69 6.94 26.50 33.34
CA GLU A 69 6.53 27.77 33.95
C GLU A 69 5.67 28.62 32.99
N ALA A 70 5.92 28.55 31.69
CA ALA A 70 5.06 29.14 30.67
C ALA A 70 3.65 28.50 30.68
N ASP A 71 3.56 27.18 30.80
CA ASP A 71 2.27 26.49 31.00
C ASP A 71 1.57 26.97 32.29
N ALA A 72 2.31 27.20 33.38
CA ALA A 72 1.76 27.75 34.62
C ALA A 72 1.23 29.19 34.42
N VAL A 73 1.92 30.03 33.66
CA VAL A 73 1.45 31.36 33.25
C VAL A 73 0.17 31.26 32.42
N LEU A 74 0.14 30.35 31.45
CA LEU A 74 -1.02 30.13 30.59
C LEU A 74 -2.22 29.59 31.38
N ALA A 75 -1.98 28.79 32.41
CA ALA A 75 -2.99 28.31 33.35
C ALA A 75 -3.45 29.38 34.35
N GLY A 76 -2.80 30.55 34.38
CA GLY A 76 -3.15 31.66 35.28
C GLY A 76 -2.64 31.50 36.71
N GLU A 77 -1.59 30.71 36.94
CA GLU A 77 -0.97 30.60 38.25
C GLU A 77 -0.35 31.95 38.68
N GLN A 78 -0.73 32.42 39.87
CA GLN A 78 -0.39 33.75 40.38
C GLN A 78 1.12 34.05 40.44
N HIS A 79 1.95 33.00 40.54
CA HIS A 79 3.41 33.12 40.63
C HIS A 79 4.15 32.64 39.38
N GLY A 80 3.45 32.14 38.36
CA GLY A 80 4.06 31.59 37.14
C GLY A 80 4.91 32.63 36.41
N SER A 81 4.41 33.87 36.26
CA SER A 81 5.11 34.92 35.51
C SER A 81 6.44 35.30 36.15
N THR A 82 6.47 35.41 37.48
CA THR A 82 7.69 35.73 38.23
C THR A 82 8.71 34.58 38.15
N ARG A 83 8.27 33.32 38.24
CA ARG A 83 9.18 32.17 38.12
C ARG A 83 9.76 32.04 36.71
N LEU A 84 8.94 32.22 35.67
CA LEU A 84 9.40 32.21 34.29
C LEU A 84 10.40 33.33 34.01
N TRP A 85 10.13 34.54 34.50
CA TRP A 85 11.03 35.67 34.36
C TRP A 85 12.37 35.48 35.08
N LEU A 86 12.34 34.98 36.32
CA LEU A 86 13.56 34.68 37.08
C LEU A 86 14.39 33.59 36.40
N LEU A 87 13.75 32.55 35.85
CA LEU A 87 14.43 31.51 35.08
C LEU A 87 15.12 32.12 33.85
N LEU A 88 14.41 32.91 33.03
CA LEU A 88 14.99 33.46 31.80
C LEU A 88 16.08 34.52 32.04
N ARG A 89 16.18 35.06 33.26
CA ARG A 89 17.26 35.95 33.68
C ARG A 89 18.46 35.25 34.31
N GLU A 90 18.43 33.93 34.49
CA GLU A 90 19.62 33.20 34.93
C GLU A 90 20.73 33.41 33.87
N PRO A 91 21.96 33.79 34.29
CA PRO A 91 23.03 34.06 33.34
C PRO A 91 23.37 32.80 32.55
N ILE A 92 23.12 32.85 31.25
CA ILE A 92 23.53 31.81 30.31
C ILE A 92 24.95 32.13 29.86
N GLU A 93 25.87 31.19 29.99
CA GLU A 93 27.23 31.35 29.45
C GLU A 93 27.17 31.76 27.98
N VAL A 94 27.77 32.92 27.65
CA VAL A 94 27.78 33.48 26.30
C VAL A 94 28.46 32.49 25.35
N ARG A 95 27.72 31.98 24.36
CA ARG A 95 28.16 30.89 23.47
C ARG A 95 28.71 31.39 22.14
N ARG A 96 29.39 30.46 21.44
CA ARG A 96 30.03 30.68 20.14
C ARG A 96 29.00 31.14 19.12
N VAL A 97 29.30 32.22 18.40
CA VAL A 97 28.40 32.75 17.37
C VAL A 97 28.97 32.40 16.01
N ILE A 98 28.41 31.39 15.34
CA ILE A 98 28.81 31.07 13.97
C ILE A 98 28.20 32.10 13.02
N PRO A 99 28.98 32.73 12.13
CA PRO A 99 28.47 33.67 11.14
C PRO A 99 27.37 33.06 10.29
N ARG A 100 26.32 33.85 10.05
CA ARG A 100 25.17 33.40 9.27
C ARG A 100 25.51 33.00 7.82
N SER A 101 26.52 33.62 7.21
CA SER A 101 27.01 33.22 5.90
C SER A 101 27.44 31.75 5.87
N ILE A 102 28.06 31.29 6.95
CA ILE A 102 28.49 29.89 7.11
C ILE A 102 27.29 28.98 7.33
N LEU A 103 26.33 29.39 8.17
CA LEU A 103 25.11 28.60 8.40
C LEU A 103 24.28 28.40 7.12
N ASN A 104 24.15 29.46 6.31
CA ASN A 104 23.48 29.42 5.02
C ASN A 104 24.24 28.55 3.99
N GLU A 105 25.57 28.60 3.97
CA GLU A 105 26.40 27.78 3.08
C GLU A 105 26.23 26.27 3.37
N VAL A 106 26.16 25.92 4.65
CA VAL A 106 26.10 24.53 5.13
C VAL A 106 24.69 23.94 4.98
N ALA A 107 23.66 24.64 5.44
CA ALA A 107 22.29 24.12 5.52
C ALA A 107 21.34 24.66 4.43
N GLY A 108 21.75 25.64 3.62
CA GLY A 108 20.86 26.29 2.66
C GLY A 108 19.63 26.88 3.34
N GLU A 109 18.45 26.67 2.75
CA GLU A 109 17.18 27.12 3.35
C GLU A 109 16.75 26.32 4.59
N ALA A 110 17.35 25.15 4.84
CA ALA A 110 16.97 24.29 5.98
C ALA A 110 17.30 24.93 7.34
N TRP A 111 18.25 25.87 7.40
CA TRP A 111 18.51 26.68 8.60
C TRP A 111 17.31 27.57 8.99
N HIS A 112 16.39 27.85 8.05
CA HIS A 112 15.17 28.61 8.31
C HIS A 112 14.02 27.77 8.86
N CYS A 113 14.19 26.45 8.96
CA CYS A 113 13.18 25.55 9.52
C CYS A 113 13.34 25.43 11.04
N ALA A 114 12.24 25.13 11.74
CA ALA A 114 12.30 24.76 13.16
C ALA A 114 13.14 23.46 13.33
N PRO A 115 14.01 23.38 14.35
CA PRO A 115 14.83 22.21 14.60
C PRO A 115 13.95 20.99 14.82
N ARG A 116 14.32 19.86 14.22
CA ARG A 116 13.59 18.58 14.33
C ARG A 116 13.51 18.07 15.76
N SER A 117 14.48 18.49 16.58
CA SER A 117 14.56 18.17 18.01
C SER A 117 13.59 18.98 18.88
N LEU A 118 12.80 19.91 18.32
CA LEU A 118 11.84 20.71 19.08
C LEU A 118 10.39 20.37 18.71
N ASP A 119 9.55 20.20 19.74
CA ASP A 119 8.10 20.09 19.59
C ASP A 119 7.49 21.49 19.36
N GLY A 120 6.92 21.68 18.17
CA GLY A 120 6.38 22.99 17.76
C GLY A 120 5.26 23.51 18.66
N ASP A 121 4.41 22.61 19.18
CA ASP A 121 3.30 22.99 20.06
C ASP A 121 3.79 23.37 21.46
N ALA A 122 4.83 22.71 21.96
CA ALA A 122 5.48 23.10 23.20
C ALA A 122 6.24 24.44 23.05
N LEU A 123 6.89 24.68 21.91
CA LEU A 123 7.60 25.94 21.65
C LEU A 123 6.64 27.12 21.56
N LEU A 124 5.51 26.94 20.87
CA LEU A 124 4.44 27.94 20.81
C LEU A 124 3.91 28.27 22.21
N ARG A 125 3.65 27.25 23.04
CA ARG A 125 3.22 27.47 24.43
C ARG A 125 4.24 28.22 25.27
N LEU A 126 5.53 27.92 25.09
CA LEU A 126 6.61 28.67 25.75
C LEU A 126 6.58 30.15 25.35
N ILE A 127 6.52 30.45 24.05
CA ILE A 127 6.48 31.84 23.55
C ILE A 127 5.23 32.55 24.06
N SER A 128 4.05 31.93 23.97
CA SER A 128 2.80 32.50 24.48
C SER A 128 2.85 32.75 25.99
N GLY A 129 3.48 31.86 26.76
CA GLY A 129 3.67 32.05 28.19
C GLY A 129 4.64 33.19 28.51
N ILE A 130 5.70 33.40 27.71
CA ILE A 130 6.63 34.52 27.85
C ILE A 130 5.96 35.85 27.58
N VAL A 131 5.24 35.96 26.46
CA VAL A 131 4.49 37.17 26.09
C VAL A 131 3.47 37.51 27.16
N ARG A 132 2.80 36.49 27.71
CA ARG A 132 1.82 36.67 28.80
C ARG A 132 2.45 36.96 30.17
N ALA A 133 3.70 36.55 30.39
CA ALA A 133 4.41 36.79 31.65
C ALA A 133 4.99 38.20 31.73
N ALA A 134 5.32 38.81 30.59
CA ALA A 134 5.87 40.14 30.50
C ALA A 134 4.83 41.22 30.84
N HIS A 135 5.25 42.24 31.58
CA HIS A 135 4.41 43.41 31.92
C HIS A 135 4.55 44.52 30.88
N GLN A 136 5.66 44.55 30.15
CA GLN A 136 5.97 45.56 29.14
C GLN A 136 6.70 44.93 27.93
N PRO A 137 6.64 45.54 26.73
CA PRO A 137 7.24 44.99 25.52
C PRO A 137 8.74 44.70 25.67
N SER A 138 9.49 45.62 26.28
CA SER A 138 10.93 45.46 26.51
C SER A 138 11.26 44.25 27.39
N GLU A 139 10.38 43.85 28.31
CA GLU A 139 10.55 42.66 29.15
C GLU A 139 10.32 41.38 28.33
N SER A 140 9.32 41.37 27.45
CA SER A 140 9.13 40.25 26.52
C SER A 140 10.29 40.10 25.54
N GLU A 141 10.85 41.22 25.07
CA GLU A 141 12.02 41.20 24.17
C GLU A 141 13.24 40.60 24.88
N GLU A 142 13.51 41.03 26.11
CA GLU A 142 14.61 40.49 26.93
C GLU A 142 14.42 38.98 27.19
N MET A 143 13.19 38.56 27.51
CA MET A 143 12.86 37.14 27.76
C MET A 143 12.95 36.29 26.48
N LEU A 144 12.49 36.81 25.33
CA LEU A 144 12.57 36.13 24.04
C LEU A 144 14.01 36.04 23.54
N GLU A 145 14.83 37.07 23.79
CA GLU A 145 16.27 37.04 23.51
C GLU A 145 16.97 35.96 24.36
N ALA A 146 16.60 35.83 25.63
CA ALA A 146 17.11 34.76 26.49
C ALA A 146 16.74 33.37 25.92
N VAL A 147 15.50 33.18 25.47
CA VAL A 147 15.06 31.93 24.84
C VAL A 147 15.78 31.66 23.52
N SER A 148 16.01 32.67 22.67
CA SER A 148 16.71 32.45 21.40
C SER A 148 18.13 31.93 21.63
N ARG A 149 18.84 32.46 22.63
CA ARG A 149 20.16 31.97 23.07
C ARG A 149 20.10 30.54 23.59
N LEU A 150 19.03 30.16 24.28
CA LEU A 150 18.83 28.79 24.75
C LEU A 150 18.54 27.81 23.60
N LEU A 151 17.86 28.26 22.55
CA LEU A 151 17.50 27.44 21.40
C LEU A 151 18.67 27.24 20.42
N GLN A 152 19.65 28.14 20.43
CA GLN A 152 20.78 28.15 19.49
C GLN A 152 21.49 26.78 19.28
N PRO A 153 21.80 25.97 20.31
CA PRO A 153 22.50 24.70 20.09
C PRO A 153 21.70 23.67 19.30
N PHE A 154 20.37 23.70 19.39
CA PHE A 154 19.49 22.79 18.64
C PHE A 154 19.51 23.11 17.15
N PHE A 155 19.57 24.39 16.80
CA PHE A 155 19.78 24.80 15.42
C PHE A 155 21.15 24.40 14.88
N TYR A 156 22.20 24.52 15.71
CA TYR A 156 23.54 24.08 15.31
C TYR A 156 23.62 22.57 15.14
N LEU A 157 22.91 21.78 15.95
CA LEU A 157 22.79 20.34 15.75
C LEU A 157 22.14 19.99 14.40
N ASP A 158 21.04 20.65 14.04
CA ASP A 158 20.35 20.40 12.77
C ASP A 158 21.17 20.85 11.54
N VAL A 159 21.86 21.99 11.62
CA VAL A 159 22.80 22.42 10.57
C VAL A 159 23.94 21.43 10.41
N ALA A 160 24.50 20.96 11.52
CA ALA A 160 25.55 19.95 11.50
C ALA A 160 25.04 18.65 10.87
N ALA A 161 23.84 18.21 11.23
CA ALA A 161 23.20 17.01 10.67
C ALA A 161 22.98 17.14 9.16
N ALA A 162 22.50 18.29 8.69
CA ALA A 162 22.35 18.58 7.27
C ALA A 162 23.71 18.56 6.54
N GLY A 163 24.75 19.15 7.14
CA GLY A 163 26.12 19.07 6.63
C GLY A 163 26.64 17.63 6.57
N ALA A 164 26.35 16.80 7.58
CA ALA A 164 26.74 15.40 7.62
C ALA A 164 26.04 14.57 6.53
N GLU A 165 24.77 14.81 6.29
CA GLU A 165 24.03 14.14 5.22
C GLU A 165 24.55 14.54 3.83
N ARG A 166 24.86 15.83 3.61
CA ARG A 166 25.54 16.30 2.38
C ARG A 166 26.92 15.67 2.21
N SER A 167 27.67 15.52 3.29
CA SER A 167 28.97 14.83 3.30
C SER A 167 28.84 13.36 2.87
N ARG A 168 27.78 12.65 3.31
CA ARG A 168 27.46 11.29 2.85
C ARG A 168 27.12 11.23 1.37
N GLN A 169 26.56 12.30 0.82
CA GLN A 169 26.23 12.45 -0.60
C GLN A 169 27.42 12.93 -1.46
N GLY A 170 28.61 13.07 -0.86
CA GLY A 170 29.86 13.43 -1.56
C GLY A 170 30.32 14.87 -1.38
N ASP A 171 29.52 15.72 -0.72
CA ASP A 171 29.85 17.13 -0.44
C ASP A 171 30.43 17.28 0.98
N ARG A 172 31.69 16.88 1.13
CA ARG A 172 32.41 16.94 2.42
C ARG A 172 32.65 18.38 2.91
N GLN A 173 32.73 19.33 1.99
CA GLN A 173 33.05 20.73 2.29
C GLN A 173 32.01 21.37 3.21
N ALA A 174 30.73 21.05 3.06
CA ALA A 174 29.68 21.58 3.93
C ALA A 174 29.91 21.21 5.41
N LEU A 175 30.22 19.96 5.72
CA LEU A 175 30.49 19.54 7.10
C LEU A 175 31.81 20.11 7.63
N GLU A 176 32.87 20.10 6.81
CA GLU A 176 34.18 20.64 7.19
C GLU A 176 34.15 22.14 7.47
N THR A 177 33.41 22.92 6.66
CA THR A 177 33.20 24.36 6.87
C THR A 177 32.48 24.61 8.20
N PHE A 178 31.44 23.84 8.52
CA PHE A 178 30.74 23.95 9.79
C PHE A 178 31.64 23.59 10.99
N VAL A 179 32.33 22.45 10.93
CA VAL A 179 33.25 21.98 11.98
C VAL A 179 34.33 23.03 12.25
N THR A 180 34.98 23.52 11.19
CA THR A 180 36.03 24.54 11.28
C THR A 180 35.50 25.83 11.90
N ALA A 181 34.31 26.28 11.50
CA ALA A 181 33.69 27.47 12.06
C ALA A 181 33.30 27.29 13.54
N HIS A 182 32.74 26.15 13.89
CA HIS A 182 32.36 25.84 15.27
C HIS A 182 33.57 25.74 16.20
N GLU A 183 34.68 25.16 15.74
CA GLU A 183 35.90 24.97 16.53
C GLU A 183 36.78 26.23 16.63
N SER A 184 36.66 27.13 15.64
CA SER A 184 37.46 28.36 15.56
C SER A 184 37.31 29.25 16.81
N SER A 185 38.46 29.62 17.39
CA SER A 185 38.53 30.58 18.50
C SER A 185 38.19 32.01 18.08
N ARG A 186 38.29 32.34 16.79
CA ARG A 186 38.00 33.68 16.25
C ARG A 186 36.57 34.13 16.56
N TRP A 187 35.63 33.19 16.54
CA TRP A 187 34.21 33.45 16.83
C TRP A 187 33.87 33.42 18.33
N ARG A 188 34.88 33.28 19.21
CA ARG A 188 34.74 33.43 20.67
C ARG A 188 35.03 34.86 21.15
N GLU A 189 35.75 35.67 20.39
CA GLU A 189 36.27 36.97 20.86
C GLU A 189 35.44 38.18 20.42
N GLU A 190 34.73 38.11 19.28
CA GLU A 190 33.93 39.24 18.77
C GLU A 190 32.74 39.61 19.68
N THR A 191 32.26 38.71 20.55
CA THR A 191 31.20 38.99 21.53
C THR A 191 31.67 39.74 22.78
N ARG A 192 32.99 39.85 23.05
CA ARG A 192 33.51 40.59 24.24
C ARG A 192 33.68 42.09 24.02
N SER A 193 33.50 42.59 22.79
CA SER A 193 33.78 43.99 22.42
C SER A 193 32.61 44.97 22.66
N MET A 194 31.43 44.50 23.10
CA MET A 194 30.36 45.42 23.50
C MET A 194 30.56 45.87 24.96
N ASN A 195 31.01 47.11 25.11
CA ASN A 195 31.09 47.83 26.38
C ASN A 195 29.85 47.57 27.27
N PRO A 196 30.01 47.06 28.51
CA PRO A 196 28.95 47.03 29.50
C PRO A 196 28.83 48.42 30.14
N SER A 197 28.33 49.39 29.38
CA SER A 197 27.92 50.71 29.89
C SER A 197 26.49 50.90 29.41
N VAL A 198 25.45 50.63 30.18
CA VAL A 198 25.13 51.17 31.51
C VAL A 198 24.33 50.12 32.29
N MET A 199 24.97 49.34 33.18
CA MET A 199 24.25 48.80 34.33
C MET A 199 24.23 49.91 35.38
N ARG A 200 23.07 50.51 35.62
CA ARG A 200 22.85 51.15 36.93
C ARG A 200 22.92 50.03 37.96
N ASP A 201 23.78 50.21 38.97
CA ASP A 201 23.83 49.32 40.13
C ASP A 201 22.41 49.02 40.61
N PRO A 202 22.00 47.74 40.71
CA PRO A 202 20.80 47.43 41.45
C PRO A 202 21.15 47.69 42.91
N VAL A 203 20.61 48.79 43.45
CA VAL A 203 20.50 48.96 44.90
C VAL A 203 19.89 47.67 45.44
N VAL A 204 20.68 46.94 46.23
CA VAL A 204 20.26 45.75 46.95
C VAL A 204 19.24 46.19 47.99
N THR A 205 17.97 46.24 47.61
CA THR A 205 16.85 46.16 48.54
C THR A 205 16.25 44.76 48.42
N LYS A 206 16.11 44.09 49.58
CA LYS A 206 15.51 42.77 49.73
C LYS A 206 14.19 42.69 48.95
N PRO A 207 13.84 41.53 48.36
CA PRO A 207 12.59 41.38 47.63
C PRO A 207 11.41 41.51 48.61
N THR A 208 10.79 42.67 48.68
CA THR A 208 9.45 42.82 49.24
C THR A 208 8.44 42.46 48.16
N LEU A 209 7.60 41.46 48.45
CA LEU A 209 6.40 41.14 47.68
C LEU A 209 5.57 42.42 47.52
N ASP A 210 5.56 42.97 46.31
CA ASP A 210 4.75 44.12 45.97
C ASP A 210 3.26 43.69 45.94
N ARG A 211 2.51 44.13 46.96
CA ARG A 211 1.10 43.78 47.16
C ARG A 211 0.15 44.64 46.33
N ASP A 212 0.67 45.67 45.64
CA ASP A 212 -0.12 46.62 44.85
C ASP A 212 0.13 46.48 43.33
N ARG A 213 0.24 45.23 42.83
CA ARG A 213 0.15 44.96 41.39
C ARG A 213 -1.26 45.27 40.89
N ILE A 214 -1.44 46.46 40.32
CA ILE A 214 -2.66 46.90 39.62
C ILE A 214 -2.90 45.98 38.39
N PRO A 215 -4.16 45.64 38.05
CA PRO A 215 -4.47 44.92 36.81
C PRO A 215 -3.91 45.65 35.59
N PHE A 216 -3.32 44.89 34.67
CA PHE A 216 -2.76 45.36 33.42
C PHE A 216 -3.76 46.22 32.60
N ASP A 217 -3.40 47.47 32.32
CA ASP A 217 -4.15 48.39 31.45
C ASP A 217 -3.47 48.51 30.07
N ILE A 218 -4.08 47.85 29.08
CA ILE A 218 -3.65 47.78 27.68
C ILE A 218 -3.64 49.15 26.99
N ALA A 219 -4.36 50.15 27.52
CA ALA A 219 -4.36 51.50 26.92
C ALA A 219 -2.99 52.19 27.00
N SER A 220 -2.11 51.77 27.92
CA SER A 220 -0.78 52.34 28.14
C SER A 220 0.25 52.00 27.04
N TRP A 221 -0.05 51.07 26.14
CA TRP A 221 0.85 50.63 25.04
C TRP A 221 0.84 51.52 23.79
N ARG A 222 0.12 52.65 23.78
CA ARG A 222 -0.14 53.42 22.55
C ARG A 222 0.93 54.44 22.12
N ASP A 223 1.90 54.81 22.95
CA ASP A 223 2.60 56.10 22.73
C ASP A 223 4.14 56.12 22.59
N GLU A 224 4.84 54.99 22.43
CA GLU A 224 6.27 55.07 22.06
C GLU A 224 6.61 54.23 20.83
N ILE A 225 7.02 54.94 19.77
CA ILE A 225 7.69 54.43 18.58
C ILE A 225 9.06 53.91 19.04
N VAL A 226 9.11 52.71 19.58
CA VAL A 226 10.34 51.94 19.78
C VAL A 226 10.13 50.63 19.05
N LYS A 227 10.77 50.50 17.89
CA LYS A 227 10.92 49.22 17.22
C LYS A 227 11.71 48.29 18.15
N PRO A 228 11.27 47.06 18.41
CA PRO A 228 12.08 46.04 19.07
C PRO A 228 13.44 45.94 18.39
N GLY A 229 14.50 46.17 19.14
CA GLY A 229 15.88 46.14 18.65
C GLY A 229 16.41 44.73 18.46
N ILE A 230 15.65 43.85 17.78
CA ILE A 230 16.10 42.51 17.40
C ILE A 230 16.98 42.62 16.15
N ASP A 231 18.07 43.39 16.25
CA ASP A 231 18.79 43.90 15.08
C ASP A 231 20.12 43.18 14.82
N ARG A 232 20.44 42.10 15.56
CA ARG A 232 21.77 41.45 15.45
C ARG A 232 21.83 39.98 15.06
N TRP A 233 20.70 39.29 14.90
CA TRP A 233 20.68 37.88 14.43
C TRP A 233 19.68 37.61 13.29
N ASP A 234 18.84 38.60 12.93
CA ASP A 234 17.49 38.32 12.41
C ASP A 234 17.19 38.92 11.04
N TRP A 235 17.69 38.28 10.00
CA TRP A 235 16.93 38.26 8.73
C TRP A 235 16.59 36.82 8.31
N GLY A 236 16.90 35.84 9.15
CA GLY A 236 16.72 34.41 8.87
C GLY A 236 15.55 33.81 9.61
N TRP A 237 15.05 34.54 10.60
CA TRP A 237 13.73 34.37 11.16
C TRP A 237 12.89 35.60 10.78
N PRO A 238 12.46 35.74 9.52
CA PRO A 238 11.41 36.67 9.20
C PRO A 238 10.15 36.15 9.90
N CYS A 239 9.90 36.65 11.12
CA CYS A 239 8.61 36.58 11.81
C CYS A 239 7.82 35.29 11.55
N MET A 240 8.34 34.07 11.80
CA MET A 240 7.65 32.81 11.43
C MET A 240 6.74 32.94 10.19
N GLY A 241 7.34 33.29 9.05
CA GLY A 241 6.70 33.25 7.73
C GLY A 241 6.34 34.61 7.15
N GLY A 242 6.98 34.95 6.03
CA GLY A 242 6.58 36.02 5.10
C GLY A 242 5.22 35.84 4.42
N SER A 243 4.32 35.10 5.04
CA SER A 243 2.89 35.20 4.81
C SER A 243 2.33 36.08 5.93
N ARG A 244 1.66 37.20 5.60
CA ARG A 244 0.64 37.77 6.48
C ARG A 244 -0.43 36.68 6.71
N LYS A 245 -0.18 35.73 7.60
CA LYS A 245 -1.21 34.82 8.11
C LYS A 245 -1.87 35.59 9.23
N ALA A 246 -3.12 36.01 9.00
CA ALA A 246 -3.98 36.41 10.09
C ALA A 246 -4.09 35.20 11.03
N MET A 247 -3.48 35.29 12.21
CA MET A 247 -3.71 34.31 13.26
C MET A 247 -4.93 34.77 14.05
N SER A 248 -5.73 33.83 14.52
CA SER A 248 -6.89 34.12 15.34
C SER A 248 -6.67 33.56 16.74
N GLU A 249 -6.82 34.41 17.76
CA GLU A 249 -6.78 33.97 19.15
C GLU A 249 -8.16 34.11 19.78
N ILE A 250 -8.46 33.27 20.77
CA ILE A 250 -9.72 33.36 21.52
C ILE A 250 -9.47 34.14 22.81
N ASP A 251 -10.20 35.23 23.01
CA ASP A 251 -10.25 35.97 24.26
C ASP A 251 -10.86 35.09 25.36
N ARG A 252 -9.99 34.46 26.16
CA ARG A 252 -10.40 33.60 27.29
C ARG A 252 -10.77 34.40 28.54
N PHE A 253 -10.47 35.71 28.58
CA PHE A 253 -10.66 36.57 29.75
C PHE A 253 -11.78 37.61 29.56
N GLY A 254 -12.16 37.90 28.32
CA GLY A 254 -13.32 38.72 27.99
C GLY A 254 -14.66 38.04 28.31
N PRO A 255 -15.74 38.82 28.48
CA PRO A 255 -17.07 38.29 28.71
C PRO A 255 -17.50 37.42 27.52
N ARG A 256 -17.94 36.19 27.80
CA ARG A 256 -18.43 35.29 26.76
C ARG A 256 -19.69 35.84 26.11
N TYR A 257 -19.78 35.80 24.80
CA TYR A 257 -21.04 36.14 24.13
C TYR A 257 -22.07 35.06 24.35
N THR A 258 -23.35 35.44 24.37
CA THR A 258 -24.47 34.49 24.44
C THR A 258 -25.45 34.79 23.32
N ILE A 259 -25.65 33.84 22.41
CA ILE A 259 -26.78 33.82 21.48
C ILE A 259 -28.01 33.35 22.26
N GLY A 260 -29.00 34.21 22.38
CA GLY A 260 -30.26 33.90 23.07
C GLY A 260 -31.31 33.31 22.14
N SER A 261 -31.41 33.82 20.90
CA SER A 261 -32.39 33.33 19.92
C SER A 261 -32.01 33.70 18.49
N LEU A 262 -32.53 32.93 17.54
CA LEU A 262 -32.48 33.20 16.11
C LEU A 262 -33.89 33.58 15.64
N VAL A 263 -34.02 34.73 14.97
CA VAL A 263 -35.24 35.11 14.24
C VAL A 263 -35.02 34.78 12.77
N ASN A 264 -35.97 34.06 12.18
CA ASN A 264 -35.83 33.36 10.90
C ASN A 264 -34.75 32.25 10.94
N ASP A 265 -34.83 31.38 11.95
CA ASP A 265 -33.91 30.24 12.13
C ASP A 265 -34.00 29.18 11.02
N GLN A 266 -35.01 29.27 10.16
CA GLN A 266 -35.22 28.44 8.96
C GLN A 266 -34.93 29.18 7.65
N GLY A 267 -34.28 30.35 7.73
CA GLY A 267 -34.09 31.21 6.57
C GLY A 267 -33.38 30.53 5.40
N CYS A 268 -33.81 30.85 4.19
CA CYS A 268 -33.18 30.36 2.96
C CYS A 268 -32.15 31.36 2.41
N ALA A 269 -31.36 30.92 1.43
CA ALA A 269 -30.38 31.76 0.75
C ALA A 269 -30.96 33.13 0.34
N GLY A 270 -30.26 34.21 0.70
CA GLY A 270 -30.69 35.59 0.42
C GLY A 270 -31.65 36.19 1.46
N GLU A 271 -32.22 35.39 2.35
CA GLU A 271 -33.06 35.88 3.43
C GLU A 271 -32.22 36.42 4.61
N MET A 272 -32.84 37.29 5.40
CA MET A 272 -32.20 37.87 6.58
C MET A 272 -32.39 36.97 7.79
N LEU A 273 -31.28 36.54 8.39
CA LEU A 273 -31.22 35.92 9.70
C LEU A 273 -30.87 37.00 10.73
N THR A 274 -31.66 37.09 11.80
CA THR A 274 -31.33 37.97 12.93
C THR A 274 -30.93 37.14 14.14
N ILE A 275 -29.72 37.35 14.63
CA ILE A 275 -29.16 36.70 15.80
C ILE A 275 -29.28 37.68 16.96
N LEU A 276 -30.03 37.30 17.99
CA LEU A 276 -30.24 38.11 19.19
C LEU A 276 -29.46 37.51 20.36
N GLY A 277 -28.84 38.37 21.16
CA GLY A 277 -28.01 37.93 22.27
C GLY A 277 -27.39 39.07 23.05
N LYS A 278 -26.23 38.81 23.65
CA LYS A 278 -25.47 39.78 24.45
C LYS A 278 -23.97 39.60 24.28
N SER A 279 -23.23 40.69 24.46
CA SER A 279 -21.76 40.71 24.46
C SER A 279 -21.13 40.29 23.12
N PHE A 280 -21.81 40.52 22.00
CA PHE A 280 -21.30 40.25 20.65
C PHE A 280 -20.14 41.17 20.22
N GLY A 281 -19.85 42.24 20.97
CA GLY A 281 -18.84 43.21 20.58
C GLY A 281 -19.29 44.12 19.43
N PRO A 282 -18.39 45.00 18.96
CA PRO A 282 -18.72 46.04 17.99
C PRO A 282 -18.77 45.52 16.53
N ASN A 283 -18.14 44.39 16.22
CA ASN A 283 -18.05 43.81 14.88
C ASN A 283 -17.68 42.32 14.96
N GLY A 284 -17.74 41.63 13.82
CA GLY A 284 -17.36 40.23 13.73
C GLY A 284 -17.80 39.57 12.42
N ARG A 285 -17.79 38.25 12.41
CA ARG A 285 -18.31 37.42 11.31
C ARG A 285 -19.23 36.33 11.84
N VAL A 286 -20.28 36.04 11.08
CA VAL A 286 -21.17 34.90 11.34
C VAL A 286 -20.71 33.75 10.45
N TYR A 287 -20.46 32.62 11.07
CA TYR A 287 -20.04 31.41 10.39
C TYR A 287 -21.22 30.48 10.26
N PHE A 288 -21.60 30.23 9.01
CA PHE A 288 -22.59 29.24 8.67
C PHE A 288 -21.91 27.89 8.41
N PRO A 289 -22.57 26.77 8.74
CA PRO A 289 -22.17 25.46 8.25
C PRO A 289 -22.19 25.44 6.72
N SER A 290 -21.11 25.00 6.09
CA SER A 290 -20.98 24.85 4.64
C SER A 290 -21.08 23.36 4.23
N PRO A 291 -21.43 23.05 2.98
CA PRO A 291 -21.27 21.71 2.44
C PRO A 291 -19.78 21.34 2.46
N GLY A 292 -19.46 20.04 2.59
CA GLY A 292 -18.07 19.60 2.51
C GLY A 292 -17.42 20.05 1.19
N ILE A 293 -16.11 20.29 1.20
CA ILE A 293 -15.30 20.90 0.12
C ILE A 293 -15.34 20.11 -1.21
N LYS A 294 -15.91 18.91 -1.19
CA LYS A 294 -16.06 18.03 -2.36
C LYS A 294 -17.47 18.07 -2.97
N ASP A 295 -18.39 18.87 -2.44
CA ASP A 295 -19.66 19.13 -3.10
C ASP A 295 -19.39 19.92 -4.38
N PRO A 296 -19.72 19.40 -5.58
CA PRO A 296 -19.48 20.10 -6.85
C PRO A 296 -20.24 21.43 -6.97
N ALA A 297 -21.26 21.67 -6.12
CA ALA A 297 -21.89 22.98 -5.99
C ALA A 297 -21.03 24.00 -5.22
N PHE A 298 -19.91 23.57 -4.63
CA PHE A 298 -19.06 24.33 -3.72
C PHE A 298 -17.59 24.34 -4.14
N HIS A 299 -17.29 24.91 -5.32
CA HIS A 299 -15.92 25.26 -5.69
C HIS A 299 -15.49 26.57 -5.00
N LEU A 300 -14.97 26.48 -3.78
CA LEU A 300 -14.06 27.51 -3.26
C LEU A 300 -12.64 27.13 -3.67
N ALA A 301 -11.91 28.07 -4.26
CA ALA A 301 -10.52 27.89 -4.66
C ALA A 301 -9.68 27.33 -3.50
N ASP A 302 -8.99 26.21 -3.76
CA ASP A 302 -8.08 25.43 -2.93
C ASP A 302 -7.83 25.92 -1.48
N GLY A 303 -8.37 25.19 -0.49
CA GLY A 303 -8.01 25.32 0.92
C GLY A 303 -8.83 24.45 1.90
N ASP A 304 -8.15 23.47 2.51
CA ASP A 304 -8.41 22.66 3.74
C ASP A 304 -9.84 22.23 4.17
N PRO A 305 -10.08 20.94 4.48
CA PRO A 305 -11.39 20.41 4.91
C PRO A 305 -11.84 20.99 6.26
N GLY A 306 -12.93 21.78 6.25
CA GLY A 306 -13.59 22.27 7.47
C GLY A 306 -13.87 23.77 7.53
N VAL A 307 -13.71 24.51 6.42
CA VAL A 307 -13.90 25.96 6.41
C VAL A 307 -15.36 26.34 6.66
N LEU A 308 -15.68 26.65 7.91
CA LEU A 308 -16.71 27.61 8.25
C LEU A 308 -16.41 28.89 7.44
N VAL A 309 -17.30 29.30 6.53
CA VAL A 309 -17.09 30.53 5.75
C VAL A 309 -17.74 31.70 6.49
N GLY A 310 -16.91 32.66 6.90
CA GLY A 310 -17.37 33.80 7.68
C GLY A 310 -18.08 34.84 6.81
N VAL A 311 -19.38 35.02 7.01
CA VAL A 311 -20.21 36.02 6.35
C VAL A 311 -20.18 37.33 7.15
N LYS A 312 -19.93 38.44 6.45
CA LYS A 312 -20.02 39.76 7.06
C LYS A 312 -21.48 40.11 7.31
N ALA A 313 -21.81 40.42 8.56
CA ALA A 313 -23.14 40.89 8.91
C ALA A 313 -23.45 42.22 8.23
N LYS A 314 -24.72 42.42 7.83
CA LYS A 314 -25.25 43.70 7.37
C LYS A 314 -25.29 44.71 8.53
N THR A 315 -25.58 44.23 9.73
CA THR A 315 -25.57 45.04 10.95
C THR A 315 -25.03 44.19 12.09
N TRP A 316 -24.11 44.74 12.88
CA TRP A 316 -23.53 44.08 14.05
C TRP A 316 -23.55 45.07 15.21
N THR A 317 -24.22 44.70 16.29
CA THR A 317 -24.21 45.41 17.57
C THR A 317 -23.97 44.41 18.68
N ASP A 318 -23.74 44.91 19.90
CA ASP A 318 -23.43 44.04 21.05
C ASP A 318 -24.59 43.07 21.41
N THR A 319 -25.81 43.33 20.95
CA THR A 319 -27.01 42.50 21.25
C THR A 319 -27.75 41.96 20.03
N LYS A 320 -27.41 42.42 18.81
CA LYS A 320 -28.12 42.07 17.59
C LYS A 320 -27.17 41.99 16.40
N ILE A 321 -27.26 40.89 15.65
CA ILE A 321 -26.55 40.70 14.39
C ILE A 321 -27.57 40.39 13.30
N GLU A 322 -27.54 41.14 12.20
CA GLU A 322 -28.32 40.84 11.00
C GLU A 322 -27.38 40.39 9.91
N VAL A 323 -27.58 39.17 9.41
CA VAL A 323 -26.75 38.58 8.37
C VAL A 323 -27.65 37.98 7.30
N VAL A 324 -27.23 38.10 6.03
CA VAL A 324 -27.92 37.44 4.92
C VAL A 324 -27.44 35.99 4.88
N VAL A 325 -28.38 35.05 4.87
CA VAL A 325 -28.07 33.62 4.75
C VAL A 325 -27.40 33.41 3.38
N PRO A 326 -26.16 32.91 3.33
CA PRO A 326 -25.46 32.72 2.07
C PRO A 326 -26.07 31.55 1.27
N VAL A 327 -25.88 31.56 -0.05
CA VAL A 327 -26.43 30.54 -0.97
C VAL A 327 -26.02 29.10 -0.67
N TRP A 328 -24.95 28.94 0.09
CA TRP A 328 -24.36 27.66 0.45
C TRP A 328 -24.59 27.28 1.92
N ALA A 329 -25.26 28.10 2.73
CA ALA A 329 -25.51 27.73 4.12
C ALA A 329 -26.29 26.42 4.21
N THR A 330 -25.90 25.57 5.15
CA THR A 330 -26.63 24.34 5.52
C THR A 330 -27.09 24.41 6.98
N ALA A 331 -28.07 23.58 7.35
CA ALA A 331 -28.53 23.54 8.73
C ALA A 331 -27.45 22.95 9.67
N GLY A 332 -27.23 23.60 10.81
CA GLY A 332 -26.21 23.23 11.78
C GLY A 332 -25.91 24.33 12.79
N GLU A 333 -24.83 24.18 13.54
CA GLU A 333 -24.42 25.16 14.55
C GLU A 333 -23.82 26.43 13.91
N LEU A 334 -24.38 27.58 14.26
CA LEU A 334 -23.78 28.87 13.94
C LEU A 334 -22.71 29.21 14.97
N HIS A 335 -21.58 29.68 14.46
CA HIS A 335 -20.51 30.24 15.27
C HIS A 335 -20.36 31.72 14.98
N LEU A 336 -20.07 32.51 16.01
CA LEU A 336 -19.71 33.91 15.85
C LEU A 336 -18.24 34.07 16.17
N ASN A 337 -17.50 34.67 15.24
CA ASN A 337 -16.22 35.29 15.59
C ASN A 337 -16.51 36.75 15.93
N ALA A 338 -16.98 36.96 17.16
CA ALA A 338 -17.19 38.27 17.75
C ALA A 338 -15.83 38.92 17.97
N PHE A 339 -15.46 39.86 17.09
CA PHE A 339 -14.16 40.50 17.11
C PHE A 339 -14.05 41.41 18.33
N THR A 340 -12.89 41.34 19.00
CA THR A 340 -12.61 42.13 20.18
C THR A 340 -11.61 43.24 19.85
N HIS A 341 -10.41 42.85 19.43
CA HIS A 341 -9.31 43.75 19.12
C HIS A 341 -8.26 43.05 18.27
N HIS A 342 -7.32 43.84 17.73
CA HIS A 342 -6.12 43.35 17.06
C HIS A 342 -4.94 43.42 18.03
N VAL A 343 -4.10 42.40 18.02
CA VAL A 343 -2.78 42.42 18.67
C VAL A 343 -1.73 42.35 17.56
N ASP A 344 -0.82 43.32 17.53
CA ASP A 344 0.21 43.44 16.49
C ASP A 344 1.55 43.01 17.08
N LEU A 345 1.87 41.71 16.95
CA LEU A 345 3.10 41.09 17.47
C LEU A 345 3.83 40.42 16.30
N CYS A 346 4.29 41.22 15.34
CA CYS A 346 4.91 40.80 14.07
C CYS A 346 3.98 40.08 13.07
N ALA A 347 2.73 39.76 13.44
CA ALA A 347 1.60 39.43 12.57
C ALA A 347 0.30 40.01 13.17
N ILE A 348 -0.70 40.32 12.33
CA ILE A 348 -2.01 40.78 12.79
C ILE A 348 -2.74 39.57 13.40
N ILE A 349 -2.90 39.58 14.72
CA ILE A 349 -3.71 38.59 15.43
C ILE A 349 -5.10 39.17 15.70
N ASP A 350 -6.12 38.58 15.09
CA ASP A 350 -7.51 38.91 15.41
C ASP A 350 -7.94 38.15 16.66
N VAL A 351 -8.31 38.88 17.72
CA VAL A 351 -8.77 38.25 18.97
C VAL A 351 -10.30 38.21 18.98
N TYR A 352 -10.87 37.01 19.07
CA TYR A 352 -12.31 36.75 19.05
C TYR A 352 -12.84 36.29 20.40
N ARG A 353 -14.04 36.71 20.80
CA ARG A 353 -14.68 36.22 22.04
C ARG A 353 -15.16 34.79 21.88
N LEU A 354 -15.09 34.02 22.97
CA LEU A 354 -15.74 32.71 23.06
C LEU A 354 -17.22 32.88 23.42
N GLY A 355 -18.10 32.05 22.88
CA GLY A 355 -19.52 32.05 23.22
C GLY A 355 -20.20 30.71 22.94
N ASN A 356 -21.50 30.64 23.16
CA ASN A 356 -22.30 29.46 22.78
C ASN A 356 -22.61 29.46 21.28
N SER A 357 -22.89 28.29 20.73
CA SER A 357 -23.47 28.15 19.39
C SER A 357 -25.00 28.21 19.47
N ALA A 358 -25.62 28.50 18.32
CA ALA A 358 -27.06 28.38 18.14
C ALA A 358 -27.34 27.55 16.89
N PHE A 359 -28.29 26.63 16.98
CA PHE A 359 -28.61 25.74 15.87
C PHE A 359 -29.50 26.44 14.85
N PHE A 360 -28.95 26.70 13.66
CA PHE A 360 -29.66 27.17 12.49
C PHE A 360 -30.31 25.99 11.76
N ARG A 361 -31.61 26.08 11.53
CA ARG A 361 -32.45 25.02 10.94
C ARG A 361 -32.71 25.23 9.44
N GLY A 362 -32.28 26.35 8.89
CA GLY A 362 -32.45 26.72 7.48
C GLY A 362 -31.28 26.27 6.59
N GLY A 363 -31.23 26.82 5.38
CA GLY A 363 -30.20 26.47 4.40
C GLY A 363 -30.42 25.11 3.70
N LEU A 364 -29.50 24.74 2.82
CA LEU A 364 -29.55 23.50 2.06
C LEU A 364 -29.38 22.28 2.98
N ALA A 365 -30.05 21.18 2.67
CA ALA A 365 -29.83 19.91 3.36
C ALA A 365 -28.73 19.09 2.68
N ASN A 366 -27.87 18.45 3.48
CA ASN A 366 -26.75 17.63 3.02
C ASN A 366 -26.57 16.35 3.86
N VAL A 367 -26.00 15.30 3.28
CA VAL A 367 -25.51 14.08 3.97
C VAL A 367 -23.99 14.14 4.03
N TYR A 368 -23.42 14.09 5.22
CA TYR A 368 -21.97 14.20 5.41
C TYR A 368 -21.31 12.94 6.00
N GLU A 369 -22.11 11.98 6.50
CA GLU A 369 -21.60 10.67 6.92
C GLU A 369 -22.58 9.57 6.49
N VAL A 370 -22.04 8.49 5.94
CA VAL A 370 -22.80 7.27 5.61
C VAL A 370 -22.04 6.07 6.13
N LYS A 371 -22.76 5.11 6.71
CA LYS A 371 -22.25 3.78 7.03
C LYS A 371 -23.09 2.72 6.33
N VAL A 372 -22.40 1.74 5.75
CA VAL A 372 -23.00 0.58 5.07
C VAL A 372 -22.54 -0.65 5.83
N ALA A 373 -23.49 -1.48 6.30
CA ALA A 373 -23.21 -2.62 7.17
C ALA A 373 -22.40 -2.26 8.43
N GLY A 374 -22.61 -1.04 8.97
CA GLY A 374 -21.89 -0.54 10.14
C GLY A 374 -20.50 0.03 9.87
N VAL A 375 -19.98 -0.11 8.65
CA VAL A 375 -18.67 0.45 8.25
C VAL A 375 -18.87 1.85 7.69
N ALA A 376 -18.16 2.83 8.25
CA ALA A 376 -18.18 4.20 7.72
C ALA A 376 -17.53 4.22 6.33
N ILE A 377 -18.23 4.80 5.36
CA ILE A 377 -17.72 4.97 4.01
C ILE A 377 -16.83 6.21 4.01
N ASP A 378 -15.57 6.00 3.62
CA ASP A 378 -14.70 7.10 3.29
C ASP A 378 -15.18 7.74 1.98
N LEU A 379 -15.80 8.91 2.07
CA LEU A 379 -16.30 9.65 0.91
C LEU A 379 -15.17 10.15 0.00
N THR A 380 -13.92 9.93 0.38
CA THR A 380 -12.73 10.24 -0.42
C THR A 380 -12.14 9.03 -1.14
N ASP A 381 -12.51 7.81 -0.73
CA ASP A 381 -12.08 6.56 -1.36
C ASP A 381 -13.08 6.18 -2.47
N THR A 382 -12.56 5.78 -3.63
CA THR A 382 -13.36 5.27 -4.75
C THR A 382 -13.61 3.77 -4.65
N LYS A 383 -13.06 3.10 -3.63
CA LYS A 383 -13.29 1.67 -3.41
C LYS A 383 -14.75 1.38 -3.13
N SER A 384 -15.31 0.56 -4.00
CA SER A 384 -16.69 0.11 -3.90
C SER A 384 -16.87 -0.93 -2.79
N THR A 385 -17.95 -0.81 -2.02
CA THR A 385 -18.31 -1.80 -1.00
C THR A 385 -19.11 -2.94 -1.62
N ASN A 386 -18.80 -4.20 -1.29
CA ASN A 386 -19.55 -5.35 -1.78
C ASN A 386 -20.81 -5.63 -0.96
N LEU A 387 -21.94 -5.82 -1.65
CA LEU A 387 -23.25 -6.11 -1.11
C LEU A 387 -23.71 -7.46 -1.68
N ALA A 388 -23.86 -8.47 -0.82
CA ALA A 388 -24.31 -9.79 -1.27
C ALA A 388 -25.82 -9.79 -1.55
N PRO A 389 -26.27 -10.31 -2.71
CA PRO A 389 -27.69 -10.52 -3.02
C PRO A 389 -28.47 -11.22 -1.92
N GLY A 390 -29.73 -10.80 -1.69
CA GLY A 390 -30.62 -11.39 -0.69
C GLY A 390 -30.32 -11.02 0.77
N ASN A 391 -29.13 -10.49 1.07
CA ASN A 391 -28.80 -10.03 2.41
C ASN A 391 -29.56 -8.75 2.77
N SER A 392 -29.79 -8.57 4.06
CA SER A 392 -30.25 -7.31 4.63
C SER A 392 -29.08 -6.53 5.19
N VAL A 393 -28.90 -5.31 4.72
CA VAL A 393 -27.79 -4.42 5.05
C VAL A 393 -28.34 -3.21 5.79
N ALA A 394 -27.80 -2.93 6.97
CA ALA A 394 -28.09 -1.70 7.69
C ALA A 394 -27.36 -0.53 7.01
N LEU A 395 -28.14 0.47 6.59
CA LEU A 395 -27.65 1.76 6.16
C LEU A 395 -27.89 2.74 7.29
N SER A 396 -26.87 3.49 7.69
CA SER A 396 -27.03 4.60 8.64
C SER A 396 -26.36 5.85 8.11
N TRP A 397 -26.86 7.01 8.49
CA TRP A 397 -26.37 8.29 7.98
C TRP A 397 -26.32 9.36 9.07
N ARG A 398 -25.56 10.41 8.78
CA ARG A 398 -25.73 11.73 9.39
C ARG A 398 -25.94 12.78 8.32
N SER A 399 -26.99 13.57 8.49
CA SER A 399 -27.35 14.66 7.60
C SER A 399 -27.59 15.95 8.37
N SER A 400 -27.82 17.04 7.64
CA SER A 400 -28.42 18.27 8.17
C SER A 400 -29.67 17.93 8.97
N GLY A 401 -29.79 18.50 10.17
CA GLY A 401 -30.96 18.33 11.04
C GLY A 401 -31.95 19.48 10.85
N GLY A 402 -33.24 19.19 10.88
CA GLY A 402 -34.28 20.21 10.75
C GLY A 402 -35.68 19.60 10.62
N PRO A 403 -36.75 20.32 11.00
CA PRO A 403 -38.12 19.81 10.95
C PRO A 403 -38.60 19.54 9.51
N THR A 404 -38.06 20.27 8.53
CA THR A 404 -38.38 20.15 7.10
C THR A 404 -37.40 19.26 6.34
N THR A 405 -36.30 18.82 6.95
CA THR A 405 -35.30 17.99 6.27
C THR A 405 -35.83 16.57 6.09
N ARG A 406 -35.80 16.07 4.85
CA ARG A 406 -36.16 14.70 4.49
C ARG A 406 -35.05 14.07 3.66
N ILE A 407 -34.85 12.77 3.83
CA ILE A 407 -33.87 12.00 3.09
C ILE A 407 -34.59 10.97 2.22
N LYS A 408 -34.09 10.86 1.00
CA LYS A 408 -34.40 9.82 0.06
C LYS A 408 -33.14 9.01 -0.20
N ILE A 409 -33.22 7.69 -0.06
CA ILE A 409 -32.12 6.76 -0.33
C ILE A 409 -32.56 5.83 -1.44
N GLN A 410 -31.75 5.70 -2.47
CA GLN A 410 -31.99 4.85 -3.63
C GLN A 410 -30.81 3.91 -3.84
N LEU A 411 -31.08 2.67 -4.24
CA LEU A 411 -30.09 1.80 -4.87
C LEU A 411 -30.36 1.83 -6.37
N ILE A 412 -29.40 2.33 -7.14
CA ILE A 412 -29.47 2.44 -8.59
C ILE A 412 -28.55 1.40 -9.22
N ASP A 413 -29.10 0.45 -9.97
CA ASP A 413 -28.36 -0.55 -10.77
C ASP A 413 -28.62 -0.26 -12.25
N ARG A 414 -27.57 -0.05 -13.05
CA ARG A 414 -27.64 0.27 -14.49
C ARG A 414 -28.60 1.41 -14.87
N GLY A 415 -28.77 2.38 -13.97
CA GLY A 415 -29.67 3.53 -14.16
C GLY A 415 -31.11 3.30 -13.72
N GLU A 416 -31.47 2.08 -13.29
CA GLU A 416 -32.78 1.75 -12.75
C GLU A 416 -32.76 1.74 -11.22
N ILE A 417 -33.83 2.27 -10.61
CA ILE A 417 -34.00 2.26 -9.15
C ILE A 417 -34.54 0.88 -8.74
N VAL A 418 -33.68 0.07 -8.15
CA VAL A 418 -34.02 -1.30 -7.72
C VAL A 418 -34.47 -1.37 -6.25
N TRP A 419 -34.18 -0.32 -5.48
CA TRP A 419 -34.71 -0.12 -4.13
C TRP A 419 -34.78 1.36 -3.80
N GLU A 420 -35.81 1.75 -3.05
CA GLU A 420 -36.02 3.13 -2.64
C GLU A 420 -36.67 3.22 -1.26
N ARG A 421 -36.23 4.23 -0.50
CA ARG A 421 -36.92 4.75 0.69
C ARG A 421 -36.97 6.27 0.62
N THR A 422 -38.16 6.84 0.81
CA THR A 422 -38.41 8.28 0.83
C THR A 422 -38.80 8.73 2.23
N ASP A 423 -38.86 10.05 2.42
CA ASP A 423 -39.41 10.71 3.62
C ASP A 423 -38.74 10.29 4.94
N LEU A 424 -37.48 9.85 4.88
CA LEU A 424 -36.69 9.54 6.06
C LEU A 424 -36.33 10.84 6.79
N PRO A 425 -36.28 10.85 8.14
CA PRO A 425 -35.95 12.06 8.90
C PRO A 425 -34.49 12.48 8.67
N GLY A 426 -34.25 13.80 8.63
CA GLY A 426 -32.90 14.37 8.69
C GLY A 426 -32.24 14.17 10.07
N GLY A 427 -30.94 14.45 10.15
CA GLY A 427 -30.12 14.21 11.33
C GLY A 427 -29.49 12.82 11.30
N PHE A 428 -29.50 12.11 12.44
CA PHE A 428 -29.04 10.73 12.53
C PHE A 428 -30.20 9.77 12.27
N GLY A 429 -29.99 8.78 11.40
CA GLY A 429 -30.99 7.77 11.12
C GLY A 429 -30.39 6.48 10.58
N ALA A 430 -31.21 5.44 10.53
CA ALA A 430 -30.86 4.16 9.96
C ALA A 430 -32.07 3.50 9.28
N VAL A 431 -31.80 2.71 8.26
CA VAL A 431 -32.80 1.90 7.54
C VAL A 431 -32.16 0.60 7.10
N VAL A 432 -32.97 -0.44 6.91
CA VAL A 432 -32.52 -1.71 6.36
C VAL A 432 -32.82 -1.74 4.86
N LEU A 433 -31.79 -1.98 4.07
CA LEU A 433 -31.84 -2.27 2.65
C LEU A 433 -31.77 -3.78 2.46
N THR A 434 -32.73 -4.38 1.74
CA THR A 434 -32.61 -5.76 1.24
C THR A 434 -31.99 -5.71 -0.15
N ILE A 435 -30.83 -6.34 -0.33
CA ILE A 435 -30.12 -6.33 -1.63
C ILE A 435 -30.90 -7.19 -2.62
N PRO A 436 -31.30 -6.66 -3.80
CA PRO A 436 -31.96 -7.46 -4.82
C PRO A 436 -31.03 -8.57 -5.33
N ASP A 437 -31.59 -9.71 -5.73
CA ASP A 437 -30.87 -10.76 -6.47
C ASP A 437 -31.09 -10.55 -7.97
N PRO A 438 -30.10 -9.99 -8.69
CA PRO A 438 -30.29 -9.62 -10.08
C PRO A 438 -30.26 -10.83 -11.02
N GLU A 439 -31.06 -10.78 -12.07
CA GLU A 439 -31.00 -11.72 -13.20
C GLU A 439 -30.47 -11.02 -14.46
N PRO A 440 -29.49 -11.58 -15.20
CA PRO A 440 -28.67 -12.74 -14.82
C PRO A 440 -27.81 -12.47 -13.56
N ARG A 441 -27.55 -13.53 -12.79
CA ARG A 441 -26.69 -13.55 -11.59
C ARG A 441 -25.21 -13.33 -11.93
N GLU A 442 -24.82 -12.09 -12.15
CA GLU A 442 -23.45 -11.66 -12.46
C GLU A 442 -23.03 -10.47 -11.60
N PRO A 443 -21.73 -10.28 -11.31
CA PRO A 443 -21.24 -9.10 -10.58
C PRO A 443 -21.65 -7.81 -11.27
N ARG A 444 -22.29 -6.89 -10.55
CA ARG A 444 -22.76 -5.59 -11.09
C ARG A 444 -22.34 -4.43 -10.22
N SER A 445 -21.91 -3.35 -10.87
CA SER A 445 -21.70 -2.06 -10.23
C SER A 445 -23.04 -1.37 -10.04
N ALA A 446 -23.31 -0.88 -8.83
CA ALA A 446 -24.48 -0.09 -8.51
C ALA A 446 -24.07 1.13 -7.67
N SER A 447 -25.01 2.04 -7.45
CA SER A 447 -24.78 3.25 -6.64
C SER A 447 -25.86 3.38 -5.59
N LEU A 448 -25.46 3.56 -4.33
CA LEU A 448 -26.35 4.05 -3.29
C LEU A 448 -26.38 5.58 -3.37
N VAL A 449 -27.55 6.14 -3.66
CA VAL A 449 -27.75 7.57 -3.85
C VAL A 449 -28.55 8.13 -2.69
N PHE A 450 -27.94 9.04 -1.94
CA PHE A 450 -28.57 9.75 -0.84
C PHE A 450 -28.91 11.16 -1.29
N THR A 451 -30.20 11.50 -1.28
CA THR A 451 -30.71 12.83 -1.61
C THR A 451 -31.37 13.42 -0.37
N THR A 452 -30.92 14.60 0.04
CA THR A 452 -31.47 15.35 1.17
C THR A 452 -32.21 16.59 0.68
N LEU A 453 -33.49 16.72 1.03
CA LEU A 453 -34.34 17.86 0.68
C LEU A 453 -34.72 18.64 1.94
N SER A 454 -34.81 19.96 1.83
CA SER A 454 -35.36 20.86 2.85
C SER A 454 -36.29 21.89 2.19
N SER A 455 -36.96 22.72 3.00
CA SER A 455 -37.71 23.89 2.52
C SER A 455 -36.86 24.88 1.71
N CYS A 456 -35.54 24.90 1.91
CA CYS A 456 -34.61 25.77 1.19
C CYS A 456 -33.94 25.10 -0.02
N GLY A 457 -34.29 23.84 -0.32
CA GLY A 457 -33.72 23.06 -1.41
C GLY A 457 -32.80 21.93 -0.93
N ALA A 458 -32.04 21.37 -1.88
CA ALA A 458 -31.15 20.22 -1.72
C ALA A 458 -29.75 20.53 -2.25
N THR A 459 -28.74 19.92 -1.64
CA THR A 459 -27.40 19.77 -2.25
C THR A 459 -27.40 18.67 -3.31
N ALA A 460 -26.28 18.52 -4.02
CA ALA A 460 -26.11 17.43 -4.98
C ALA A 460 -26.24 16.06 -4.26
N PRO A 461 -26.86 15.05 -4.89
CA PRO A 461 -26.97 13.72 -4.28
C PRO A 461 -25.59 13.11 -3.98
N LEU A 462 -25.44 12.54 -2.79
CA LEU A 462 -24.25 11.77 -2.43
C LEU A 462 -24.33 10.39 -3.06
N ASN A 463 -23.38 10.07 -3.93
CA ASN A 463 -23.29 8.77 -4.61
C ASN A 463 -22.21 7.91 -3.96
N VAL A 464 -22.61 6.77 -3.41
CA VAL A 464 -21.70 5.76 -2.84
C VAL A 464 -21.64 4.57 -3.80
N PRO A 465 -20.49 4.32 -4.45
CA PRO A 465 -20.36 3.19 -5.36
C PRO A 465 -20.33 1.86 -4.60
N VAL A 466 -21.07 0.87 -5.08
CA VAL A 466 -21.17 -0.47 -4.48
C VAL A 466 -21.13 -1.55 -5.56
N TRP A 467 -20.73 -2.75 -5.18
CA TRP A 467 -20.85 -3.95 -6.01
C TRP A 467 -21.94 -4.85 -5.47
N ILE A 468 -22.79 -5.38 -6.35
CA ILE A 468 -23.74 -6.44 -6.01
C ILE A 468 -23.12 -7.75 -6.47
N SER A 469 -22.63 -8.56 -5.53
CA SER A 469 -21.95 -9.83 -5.81
C SER A 469 -21.85 -10.75 -4.59
N VAL A 470 -21.86 -12.06 -4.82
CA VAL A 470 -21.52 -13.07 -3.80
C VAL A 470 -20.01 -13.26 -3.77
N PRO A 471 -19.33 -13.01 -2.62
CA PRO A 471 -17.90 -13.24 -2.49
C PRO A 471 -17.52 -14.70 -2.81
N PRO A 472 -16.53 -14.95 -3.68
CA PRO A 472 -16.12 -16.30 -4.01
C PRO A 472 -15.25 -16.90 -2.89
N LYS A 473 -15.47 -18.19 -2.64
CA LYS A 473 -14.58 -19.03 -1.83
C LYS A 473 -13.63 -19.76 -2.77
N LEU A 474 -12.43 -19.21 -2.94
CA LEU A 474 -11.36 -19.85 -3.72
C LEU A 474 -10.56 -20.83 -2.84
N THR A 475 -10.32 -22.03 -3.35
CA THR A 475 -9.49 -23.06 -2.69
C THR A 475 -8.54 -23.69 -3.69
N ILE A 476 -7.34 -24.06 -3.23
CA ILE A 476 -6.46 -24.98 -3.96
C ILE A 476 -6.97 -26.39 -3.68
N GLN A 477 -7.34 -27.11 -4.72
CA GLN A 477 -7.80 -28.49 -4.60
C GLN A 477 -6.60 -29.43 -4.51
N TYR A 478 -5.63 -29.26 -5.41
CA TYR A 478 -4.37 -29.97 -5.38
C TYR A 478 -3.33 -29.26 -6.26
N VAL A 479 -2.08 -29.69 -6.12
CA VAL A 479 -0.95 -29.24 -6.93
C VAL A 479 -0.42 -30.44 -7.70
N GLU A 480 -0.38 -30.33 -9.02
CA GLU A 480 0.21 -31.32 -9.91
C GLU A 480 1.64 -30.89 -10.25
N VAL A 481 2.62 -31.73 -9.88
CA VAL A 481 4.03 -31.55 -10.24
C VAL A 481 4.36 -32.62 -11.27
N THR A 482 4.63 -32.23 -12.51
CA THR A 482 4.76 -33.17 -13.64
C THR A 482 5.85 -32.78 -14.61
N GLN A 483 6.49 -33.78 -15.21
CA GLN A 483 7.44 -33.63 -16.32
C GLN A 483 6.81 -33.99 -17.67
N GLY A 484 5.47 -33.84 -17.76
CA GLY A 484 4.67 -34.13 -18.95
C GLY A 484 4.04 -35.53 -18.98
N VAL A 485 4.07 -36.21 -17.84
CA VAL A 485 3.53 -37.56 -17.65
C VAL A 485 2.10 -37.47 -17.09
N GLN A 486 1.26 -38.42 -17.49
CA GLN A 486 -0.11 -38.54 -16.97
C GLN A 486 -0.23 -39.55 -15.83
N GLU A 487 -0.79 -39.07 -14.71
CA GLU A 487 -1.03 -39.84 -13.49
C GLU A 487 -2.54 -39.88 -13.15
N ASP A 488 -2.97 -40.97 -12.50
CA ASP A 488 -4.31 -41.06 -11.92
C ASP A 488 -4.50 -39.97 -10.85
N LEU A 489 -5.59 -39.21 -10.96
CA LEU A 489 -5.95 -38.17 -10.00
C LEU A 489 -6.01 -38.70 -8.56
N GLY A 490 -6.44 -39.96 -8.36
CA GLY A 490 -6.46 -40.59 -7.04
C GLY A 490 -5.07 -40.75 -6.42
N ALA A 491 -4.04 -41.02 -7.22
CA ALA A 491 -2.65 -41.17 -6.77
C ALA A 491 -2.01 -39.81 -6.45
N VAL A 492 -2.25 -38.80 -7.30
CA VAL A 492 -1.85 -37.40 -7.06
C VAL A 492 -2.49 -36.88 -5.76
N LEU A 493 -3.80 -37.09 -5.58
CA LEU A 493 -4.52 -36.67 -4.37
C LEU A 493 -4.07 -37.44 -3.11
N ALA A 494 -3.56 -38.66 -3.26
CA ALA A 494 -2.99 -39.44 -2.17
C ALA A 494 -1.52 -39.07 -1.85
N GLY A 495 -0.95 -38.06 -2.54
CA GLY A 495 0.44 -37.64 -2.36
C GLY A 495 1.47 -38.66 -2.84
N ARG A 496 1.07 -39.62 -3.68
CA ARG A 496 1.92 -40.67 -4.25
C ARG A 496 2.37 -40.30 -5.66
N GLY A 497 2.79 -39.05 -5.82
CA GLY A 497 3.16 -38.52 -7.11
C GLY A 497 4.22 -39.34 -7.81
N MET A 498 4.16 -39.35 -9.15
CA MET A 498 5.18 -39.93 -10.00
C MET A 498 6.59 -39.40 -9.64
N PRO A 499 7.64 -40.27 -9.67
CA PRO A 499 9.01 -39.81 -9.49
C PRO A 499 9.40 -38.82 -10.60
N THR A 500 9.66 -37.57 -10.21
CA THR A 500 10.21 -36.54 -11.08
C THR A 500 11.73 -36.61 -11.06
N ILE A 501 12.36 -36.55 -12.23
CA ILE A 501 13.81 -36.65 -12.38
C ILE A 501 14.48 -35.29 -12.17
N ALA A 502 15.55 -35.25 -11.38
CA ALA A 502 16.35 -34.04 -11.22
C ALA A 502 16.95 -33.56 -12.56
N ASN A 503 17.30 -32.28 -12.66
CA ASN A 503 17.91 -31.67 -13.85
C ASN A 503 17.04 -31.79 -15.13
N LYS A 504 15.72 -31.73 -14.97
CA LYS A 504 14.76 -31.72 -16.07
C LYS A 504 13.62 -30.73 -15.79
N ASP A 505 13.21 -29.98 -16.81
CA ASP A 505 12.16 -28.96 -16.68
C ASP A 505 10.89 -29.62 -16.12
N THR A 506 10.27 -28.97 -15.14
CA THR A 506 9.11 -29.53 -14.44
C THR A 506 7.99 -28.49 -14.41
N ALA A 507 6.78 -28.91 -14.78
CA ALA A 507 5.60 -28.09 -14.63
C ALA A 507 5.01 -28.24 -13.23
N VAL A 508 4.60 -27.13 -12.64
CA VAL A 508 3.77 -27.09 -11.43
C VAL A 508 2.45 -26.44 -11.82
N ARG A 509 1.37 -27.22 -11.75
CA ARG A 509 0.01 -26.80 -12.11
C ARG A 509 -0.84 -26.76 -10.87
N ILE A 510 -1.46 -25.62 -10.63
CA ILE A 510 -2.33 -25.42 -9.47
C ILE A 510 -3.78 -25.59 -9.91
N HIS A 511 -4.43 -26.61 -9.35
CA HIS A 511 -5.83 -26.89 -9.57
C HIS A 511 -6.66 -26.24 -8.47
N MET A 512 -7.68 -25.52 -8.87
CA MET A 512 -8.44 -24.64 -7.99
C MET A 512 -9.93 -24.94 -8.08
N ASN A 513 -10.66 -24.60 -7.02
CA ASN A 513 -12.10 -24.59 -7.03
C ASN A 513 -12.60 -23.24 -6.51
N CYS A 514 -13.50 -22.62 -7.26
CA CYS A 514 -14.24 -21.45 -6.84
C CYS A 514 -15.66 -21.89 -6.45
N ASP A 515 -16.12 -21.48 -5.27
CA ASP A 515 -17.51 -21.68 -4.87
C ASP A 515 -18.17 -20.33 -4.53
N ARG A 516 -19.32 -20.08 -5.15
CA ARG A 516 -20.22 -18.94 -4.88
C ARG A 516 -21.65 -19.44 -4.59
N GLY A 517 -21.83 -20.71 -4.20
CA GLY A 517 -23.15 -21.32 -4.01
C GLY A 517 -23.98 -21.41 -5.28
N GLY A 518 -23.34 -21.49 -6.45
CA GLY A 518 -23.97 -21.49 -7.78
C GLY A 518 -24.15 -20.10 -8.39
N TRP A 519 -23.93 -19.02 -7.63
CA TRP A 519 -24.04 -17.65 -8.14
C TRP A 519 -22.93 -17.34 -9.15
N PHE A 520 -23.23 -16.62 -10.23
CA PHE A 520 -22.30 -16.38 -11.35
C PHE A 520 -21.65 -17.66 -11.89
N SER A 521 -22.39 -18.79 -11.89
CA SER A 521 -21.88 -20.10 -12.28
C SER A 521 -20.62 -20.53 -11.53
N ASN A 522 -20.40 -20.05 -10.29
CA ASN A 522 -19.16 -20.26 -9.55
C ASN A 522 -17.90 -19.79 -10.31
N LYS A 523 -18.04 -18.76 -11.15
CA LYS A 523 -16.95 -18.27 -11.98
C LYS A 523 -16.03 -17.33 -11.19
N LEU A 524 -14.74 -17.45 -11.47
CA LEU A 524 -13.73 -16.49 -11.03
C LEU A 524 -12.74 -16.25 -12.17
N ASP A 525 -12.58 -14.99 -12.54
CA ASP A 525 -11.66 -14.55 -13.59
C ASP A 525 -10.45 -13.86 -12.98
N LYS A 526 -9.43 -13.56 -13.80
CA LYS A 526 -8.27 -12.77 -13.41
C LYS A 526 -7.41 -13.38 -12.31
N ILE A 527 -7.38 -14.70 -12.22
CA ILE A 527 -6.54 -15.40 -11.27
C ILE A 527 -5.08 -15.29 -11.74
N THR A 528 -4.21 -14.87 -10.83
CA THR A 528 -2.76 -14.81 -11.03
C THR A 528 -2.05 -15.29 -9.77
N GLY A 529 -0.72 -15.29 -9.76
CA GLY A 529 0.04 -15.71 -8.60
C GLY A 529 1.53 -15.73 -8.83
N SER A 530 2.23 -16.37 -7.89
CA SER A 530 3.62 -16.74 -8.02
C SER A 530 3.91 -18.05 -7.31
N LEU A 531 4.89 -18.78 -7.84
CA LEU A 531 5.48 -19.95 -7.21
C LEU A 531 6.87 -19.56 -6.70
N LEU A 532 7.20 -19.92 -5.46
CA LEU A 532 8.56 -19.85 -4.95
C LEU A 532 9.12 -21.26 -4.82
N VAL A 533 10.27 -21.51 -5.44
CA VAL A 533 11.03 -22.76 -5.34
C VAL A 533 12.31 -22.45 -4.57
N ASP A 534 12.40 -22.91 -3.33
CA ASP A 534 13.50 -22.59 -2.39
C ASP A 534 13.81 -21.07 -2.32
N GLY A 535 12.76 -20.26 -2.27
CA GLY A 535 12.86 -18.80 -2.23
C GLY A 535 13.03 -18.13 -3.60
N ARG A 536 13.27 -18.88 -4.69
CA ARG A 536 13.34 -18.32 -6.05
C ARG A 536 11.95 -18.19 -6.65
N ARG A 537 11.58 -16.99 -7.09
CA ARG A 537 10.23 -16.66 -7.55
C ARG A 537 10.06 -16.89 -9.05
N LEU A 538 8.98 -17.59 -9.41
CA LEU A 538 8.48 -17.80 -10.78
C LEU A 538 7.15 -17.09 -10.98
N ARG A 539 6.94 -16.62 -12.21
CA ARG A 539 5.67 -16.09 -12.70
C ARG A 539 4.89 -17.19 -13.43
N PRO A 540 3.55 -17.10 -13.52
CA PRO A 540 2.77 -18.07 -14.25
C PRO A 540 3.16 -18.10 -15.73
N THR A 541 3.17 -19.28 -16.33
CA THR A 541 3.58 -19.54 -17.72
C THR A 541 2.40 -19.75 -18.66
N ASN A 542 1.15 -19.71 -18.17
CA ASN A 542 -0.04 -19.76 -19.02
C ASN A 542 0.09 -18.77 -20.19
N VAL A 543 -0.21 -19.24 -21.41
CA VAL A 543 -0.27 -18.38 -22.58
C VAL A 543 -1.30 -17.29 -22.29
N ARG A 544 -0.84 -16.03 -22.14
CA ARG A 544 -1.76 -14.89 -22.09
C ARG A 544 -2.55 -14.94 -23.40
N VAL A 545 -3.86 -15.17 -23.30
CA VAL A 545 -4.75 -14.96 -24.44
C VAL A 545 -4.46 -13.55 -24.94
N MET A 546 -4.15 -13.36 -26.23
CA MET A 546 -3.84 -12.06 -26.84
C MET A 546 -5.05 -11.09 -26.88
N ILE A 547 -5.81 -10.99 -25.78
CA ILE A 547 -7.05 -10.24 -25.63
C ILE A 547 -7.08 -9.73 -24.16
N PRO A 548 -7.45 -8.46 -23.91
CA PRO A 548 -6.68 -7.39 -23.26
C PRO A 548 -5.98 -7.75 -21.91
N PRO A 549 -4.97 -6.97 -21.48
CA PRO A 549 -4.13 -7.20 -20.28
C PRO A 549 -4.86 -7.39 -18.94
N ASP A 550 -6.18 -7.21 -18.93
CA ASP A 550 -7.03 -7.29 -17.75
C ASP A 550 -7.53 -8.71 -17.45
N ARG A 551 -7.26 -9.69 -18.32
CA ARG A 551 -7.51 -11.11 -18.04
C ARG A 551 -6.24 -11.69 -17.43
N GLY A 552 -6.29 -12.02 -16.14
CA GLY A 552 -5.22 -12.76 -15.44
C GLY A 552 -4.87 -14.09 -16.13
N PHE A 553 -3.95 -14.84 -15.54
CA PHE A 553 -3.38 -16.05 -16.18
C PHE A 553 -4.31 -17.26 -16.15
N ALA A 554 -5.29 -17.28 -15.24
CA ALA A 554 -6.31 -18.31 -15.18
C ALA A 554 -7.72 -17.75 -14.94
N SER A 555 -8.72 -18.53 -15.34
CA SER A 555 -10.14 -18.33 -15.06
C SER A 555 -10.79 -19.69 -14.83
N ILE A 556 -11.60 -19.83 -13.80
CA ILE A 556 -12.26 -21.10 -13.47
C ILE A 556 -13.77 -20.93 -13.34
N ARG A 557 -14.50 -22.01 -13.59
CA ARG A 557 -15.95 -22.11 -13.37
C ARG A 557 -16.24 -23.33 -12.49
N GLY A 558 -16.30 -23.11 -11.17
CA GLY A 558 -16.30 -24.22 -10.22
C GLY A 558 -14.90 -24.84 -10.10
N LEU A 559 -14.83 -26.16 -10.31
CA LEU A 559 -13.58 -26.92 -10.31
C LEU A 559 -12.81 -26.70 -11.60
N SER A 560 -11.50 -26.45 -11.52
CA SER A 560 -10.61 -26.37 -12.68
C SER A 560 -10.66 -27.64 -13.51
N ASP A 561 -10.84 -27.52 -14.82
CA ASP A 561 -10.70 -28.64 -15.75
C ASP A 561 -9.23 -28.78 -16.20
N PRO A 562 -8.58 -29.93 -15.94
CA PRO A 562 -7.19 -30.16 -16.34
C PRO A 562 -6.95 -30.14 -17.85
N SER A 563 -8.00 -30.21 -18.67
CA SER A 563 -7.93 -30.19 -20.14
C SER A 563 -7.75 -28.77 -20.70
N PHE A 564 -8.07 -27.73 -19.91
CA PHE A 564 -7.92 -26.34 -20.33
C PHE A 564 -6.71 -25.72 -19.64
N THR A 565 -5.72 -25.29 -20.43
CA THR A 565 -4.52 -24.60 -19.92
C THR A 565 -4.87 -23.43 -19.01
N ASN A 566 -5.93 -22.68 -19.32
CA ASN A 566 -6.30 -21.45 -18.60
C ASN A 566 -7.24 -21.70 -17.41
N ASP A 567 -7.62 -22.94 -17.13
CA ASP A 567 -8.37 -23.31 -15.91
C ASP A 567 -7.44 -23.66 -14.74
N THR A 568 -6.14 -23.81 -15.01
CA THR A 568 -5.11 -24.07 -13.99
C THR A 568 -4.08 -22.95 -13.99
N LEU A 569 -3.49 -22.65 -12.83
CA LEU A 569 -2.37 -21.70 -12.78
C LEU A 569 -1.05 -22.49 -12.92
N ASN A 570 -0.36 -22.30 -14.04
CA ASN A 570 0.77 -23.15 -14.44
C ASN A 570 2.10 -22.40 -14.29
N PHE A 571 3.14 -23.12 -13.89
CA PHE A 571 4.50 -22.62 -13.77
C PHE A 571 5.47 -23.65 -14.37
N THR A 572 6.51 -23.19 -15.04
CA THR A 572 7.62 -24.04 -15.46
C THR A 572 8.84 -23.76 -14.59
N VAL A 573 9.27 -24.76 -13.85
CA VAL A 573 10.49 -24.71 -13.04
C VAL A 573 11.66 -25.18 -13.89
N PRO A 574 12.69 -24.34 -14.11
CA PRO A 574 13.84 -24.72 -14.92
C PRO A 574 14.61 -25.89 -14.32
N ALA A 575 15.07 -26.80 -15.17
CA ALA A 575 15.90 -27.95 -14.84
C ALA A 575 17.06 -27.61 -13.90
N ALA A 576 17.75 -26.49 -14.14
CA ALA A 576 18.91 -26.04 -13.38
C ALA A 576 18.60 -25.69 -11.90
N TRP A 577 17.33 -25.59 -11.52
CA TRP A 577 16.91 -25.35 -10.13
C TRP A 577 16.58 -26.63 -9.38
N LEU A 578 16.38 -27.73 -10.10
CA LEU A 578 15.82 -28.98 -9.60
C LEU A 578 16.94 -30.01 -9.43
N THR A 579 17.84 -29.74 -8.50
CA THR A 579 18.88 -30.70 -8.11
C THR A 579 18.26 -31.93 -7.44
N PRO A 580 18.98 -33.05 -7.30
CA PRO A 580 18.47 -34.16 -6.51
C PRO A 580 18.14 -33.78 -5.07
N GLY A 581 16.98 -34.20 -4.57
CA GLY A 581 16.54 -33.97 -3.20
C GLY A 581 15.18 -33.29 -3.10
N SER A 582 14.83 -32.91 -1.86
CA SER A 582 13.56 -32.25 -1.56
C SER A 582 13.67 -30.73 -1.67
N HIS A 583 12.73 -30.13 -2.39
CA HIS A 583 12.61 -28.69 -2.59
C HIS A 583 11.29 -28.18 -2.02
N THR A 584 11.29 -26.94 -1.54
CA THR A 584 10.09 -26.29 -1.00
C THR A 584 9.39 -25.50 -2.10
N LEU A 585 8.10 -25.80 -2.30
CA LEU A 585 7.22 -25.12 -3.24
C LEU A 585 6.21 -24.28 -2.46
N THR A 586 6.31 -22.95 -2.55
CA THR A 586 5.33 -22.04 -1.97
C THR A 586 4.53 -21.35 -3.06
N MET A 587 3.25 -21.69 -3.16
CA MET A 587 2.32 -21.08 -4.09
C MET A 587 1.61 -19.91 -3.41
N GLN A 588 1.53 -18.79 -4.11
CA GLN A 588 0.70 -17.65 -3.73
C GLN A 588 -0.22 -17.31 -4.89
N ILE A 589 -1.52 -17.31 -4.65
CA ILE A 589 -2.57 -17.00 -5.63
C ILE A 589 -3.19 -15.69 -5.22
N VAL A 590 -3.38 -14.82 -6.21
CA VAL A 590 -4.01 -13.52 -6.04
C VAL A 590 -5.07 -13.37 -7.13
N CYS A 591 -6.23 -12.89 -6.73
CA CYS A 591 -7.32 -12.60 -7.64
C CYS A 591 -8.02 -11.31 -7.21
N ASP A 592 -8.18 -10.37 -8.14
CA ASP A 592 -8.97 -9.18 -7.91
C ASP A 592 -10.39 -9.45 -8.40
N ASP A 593 -11.32 -9.64 -7.46
CA ASP A 593 -12.74 -9.80 -7.73
C ASP A 593 -13.48 -8.48 -7.43
N PRO A 594 -14.61 -8.19 -8.09
CA PRO A 594 -15.46 -7.06 -7.71
C PRO A 594 -15.89 -7.08 -6.23
N SER A 595 -15.96 -8.26 -5.60
CA SER A 595 -16.25 -8.38 -4.16
C SER A 595 -15.05 -8.11 -3.24
N GLY A 596 -13.84 -7.95 -3.80
CA GLY A 596 -12.61 -7.70 -3.06
C GLY A 596 -11.43 -8.52 -3.57
N LYS A 597 -10.24 -8.19 -3.05
CA LYS A 597 -9.02 -8.93 -3.36
C LYS A 597 -8.96 -10.22 -2.56
N ILE A 598 -8.77 -11.33 -3.26
CA ILE A 598 -8.61 -12.68 -2.70
C ILE A 598 -7.12 -13.02 -2.74
N THR A 599 -6.56 -13.48 -1.63
CA THR A 599 -5.20 -13.99 -1.56
C THR A 599 -5.22 -15.35 -0.87
N LEU A 600 -4.60 -16.34 -1.51
CA LEU A 600 -4.48 -17.70 -0.99
C LEU A 600 -3.02 -18.14 -1.08
N GLY A 601 -2.53 -18.83 -0.06
CA GLY A 601 -1.17 -19.35 -0.02
C GLY A 601 -1.17 -20.80 0.43
N GLN A 602 -0.27 -21.59 -0.14
CA GLN A 602 -0.02 -22.95 0.30
C GLN A 602 1.47 -23.25 0.12
N THR A 603 2.02 -24.06 1.01
CA THR A 603 3.38 -24.58 0.89
C THR A 603 3.32 -26.10 0.83
N SER A 604 4.16 -26.67 -0.02
CA SER A 604 4.36 -28.11 -0.17
C SER A 604 5.84 -28.40 -0.34
N THR A 605 6.22 -29.66 -0.13
CA THR A 605 7.57 -30.15 -0.38
C THR A 605 7.47 -31.23 -1.45
N TRP A 606 8.39 -31.20 -2.40
CA TRP A 606 8.45 -32.19 -3.46
C TRP A 606 9.89 -32.67 -3.65
N THR A 607 10.07 -33.94 -4.00
CA THR A 607 11.39 -34.56 -4.12
C THR A 607 11.69 -34.93 -5.56
N TRP A 608 12.80 -34.41 -6.08
CA TRP A 608 13.35 -34.81 -7.38
C TRP A 608 14.40 -35.89 -7.19
N VAL A 609 14.25 -36.98 -7.94
CA VAL A 609 15.08 -38.18 -7.80
C VAL A 609 16.33 -38.04 -8.67
N ALA A 610 17.48 -38.41 -8.12
CA ALA A 610 18.70 -38.57 -8.92
C ALA A 610 18.53 -39.80 -9.82
N HIS A 611 18.78 -39.65 -11.11
CA HIS A 611 18.69 -40.75 -12.07
C HIS A 611 19.90 -40.71 -13.00
N ALA A 612 20.35 -41.87 -13.48
CA ALA A 612 21.40 -41.93 -14.50
C ALA A 612 20.89 -41.31 -15.81
N PRO A 613 21.72 -40.52 -16.53
CA PRO A 613 21.33 -40.02 -17.85
C PRO A 613 21.33 -41.14 -18.88
N LEU A 614 20.27 -41.21 -19.69
CA LEU A 614 20.28 -41.94 -20.95
C LEU A 614 21.26 -41.26 -21.88
N ARG A 615 22.30 -42.00 -22.28
CA ARG A 615 23.36 -41.48 -23.14
C ARG A 615 22.89 -41.56 -24.57
N VAL A 616 22.55 -40.41 -25.17
CA VAL A 616 22.04 -40.38 -26.54
C VAL A 616 22.92 -39.53 -27.42
N ARG A 617 23.22 -40.03 -28.61
CA ARG A 617 23.94 -39.30 -29.66
C ARG A 617 23.08 -39.19 -30.90
N ALA A 618 22.92 -37.97 -31.37
CA ALA A 618 22.21 -37.67 -32.61
C ALA A 618 23.15 -37.94 -33.80
N VAL A 619 22.69 -38.76 -34.73
CA VAL A 619 23.29 -38.93 -36.07
C VAL A 619 22.33 -38.30 -37.05
N TYR A 620 22.86 -37.55 -38.00
CA TYR A 620 22.02 -36.88 -38.96
C TYR A 620 22.06 -37.63 -40.32
N MET A 621 20.89 -37.90 -40.90
CA MET A 621 20.74 -38.70 -42.13
C MET A 621 20.57 -37.78 -43.35
N GLY A 622 21.55 -37.66 -44.25
CA GLY A 622 21.45 -36.81 -45.47
C GLY A 622 22.19 -35.46 -45.43
N LEU A 623 21.57 -34.32 -45.78
CA LEU A 623 22.03 -32.92 -45.50
C LEU A 623 20.87 -32.05 -44.93
N TYR A 624 20.73 -31.90 -43.61
CA TYR A 624 19.66 -31.14 -42.94
C TYR A 624 20.04 -30.75 -41.50
N GLY A 625 19.46 -29.64 -41.06
CA GLY A 625 19.58 -29.12 -39.71
C GLY A 625 20.93 -28.47 -39.39
N THR A 626 20.98 -27.88 -38.20
CA THR A 626 22.20 -27.41 -37.52
C THR A 626 22.45 -28.27 -36.29
N ASP A 627 23.68 -28.23 -35.75
CA ASP A 627 24.00 -28.88 -34.47
C ASP A 627 23.02 -28.45 -33.36
N GLU A 628 22.62 -27.18 -33.35
CA GLU A 628 21.63 -26.64 -32.41
C GLU A 628 20.25 -27.27 -32.57
N PHE A 629 19.80 -27.47 -33.81
CA PHE A 629 18.53 -28.15 -34.09
C PHE A 629 18.55 -29.60 -33.59
N MET A 630 19.62 -30.34 -33.84
CA MET A 630 19.75 -31.74 -33.41
C MET A 630 19.72 -31.85 -31.89
N LEU A 631 20.43 -30.96 -31.19
CA LEU A 631 20.40 -30.90 -29.73
C LEU A 631 19.03 -30.51 -29.19
N ASP A 632 18.32 -29.59 -29.82
CA ASP A 632 16.94 -29.25 -29.42
C ASP A 632 15.98 -30.43 -29.65
N TYR A 633 16.10 -31.12 -30.78
CA TYR A 633 15.32 -32.34 -31.07
C TYR A 633 15.56 -33.40 -29.99
N LEU A 634 16.83 -33.71 -29.68
CA LEU A 634 17.17 -34.68 -28.64
C LEU A 634 16.58 -34.28 -27.29
N ARG A 635 16.71 -33.02 -26.89
CA ARG A 635 16.12 -32.53 -25.63
C ARG A 635 14.61 -32.72 -25.61
N ARG A 636 13.93 -32.40 -26.72
CA ARG A 636 12.48 -32.59 -26.86
C ARG A 636 12.07 -34.05 -26.85
N ALA A 637 12.82 -34.95 -27.47
CA ALA A 637 12.56 -36.38 -27.42
C ALA A 637 12.74 -36.90 -25.98
N LEU A 638 13.84 -36.54 -25.33
CA LEU A 638 14.11 -36.95 -23.95
C LEU A 638 13.17 -36.31 -22.92
N ASP A 639 12.43 -35.25 -23.26
CA ASP A 639 11.36 -34.75 -22.39
C ASP A 639 10.25 -35.79 -22.16
N TYR A 640 10.08 -36.77 -23.05
CA TYR A 640 9.10 -37.84 -22.91
C TYR A 640 9.62 -39.03 -22.08
N LEU A 641 10.92 -39.07 -21.75
CA LEU A 641 11.57 -40.20 -21.07
C LEU A 641 12.06 -39.84 -19.66
N PRO A 642 12.14 -40.78 -18.71
CA PRO A 642 12.55 -40.51 -17.33
C PRO A 642 14.06 -40.33 -17.17
N THR A 643 14.66 -39.33 -17.84
CA THR A 643 16.11 -39.08 -17.81
C THR A 643 16.46 -37.61 -17.58
N PRO A 644 17.56 -37.30 -16.86
CA PRO A 644 18.13 -35.96 -16.90
C PRO A 644 18.66 -35.63 -18.30
N LEU A 645 18.67 -34.34 -18.66
CA LEU A 645 19.09 -33.85 -19.98
C LEU A 645 20.61 -33.57 -20.05
N THR A 646 21.43 -34.37 -19.37
CA THR A 646 22.85 -34.05 -19.11
C THR A 646 23.88 -34.84 -19.94
N ASP A 647 23.51 -35.95 -20.60
CA ASP A 647 24.42 -36.77 -21.42
C ASP A 647 23.89 -36.96 -22.84
N ILE A 648 23.63 -35.83 -23.51
CA ILE A 648 23.25 -35.79 -24.92
C ILE A 648 24.36 -35.16 -25.75
N GLY A 649 24.52 -35.64 -26.98
CA GLY A 649 25.52 -35.12 -27.89
C GLY A 649 25.19 -35.38 -29.35
N ILE A 650 26.06 -34.90 -30.22
CA ILE A 650 26.03 -35.19 -31.64
C ILE A 650 27.15 -36.17 -31.93
N ALA A 651 26.90 -37.15 -32.79
CA ALA A 651 27.89 -38.08 -33.26
C ALA A 651 29.08 -37.35 -33.91
N SER A 652 30.29 -37.87 -33.71
CA SER A 652 31.51 -37.33 -34.32
C SER A 652 31.44 -37.41 -35.86
N ILE A 653 30.93 -38.53 -36.38
CA ILE A 653 30.44 -38.66 -37.76
C ILE A 653 29.02 -38.09 -37.79
N ARG A 654 28.92 -36.85 -38.29
CA ARG A 654 27.68 -36.08 -38.24
C ARG A 654 26.65 -36.57 -39.26
N TRP A 655 27.12 -37.02 -40.42
CA TRP A 655 26.30 -37.30 -41.59
C TRP A 655 26.42 -38.79 -41.92
N PHE A 656 25.29 -39.47 -42.01
CA PHE A 656 25.20 -40.82 -42.54
C PHE A 656 24.48 -40.76 -43.88
N SER A 657 25.18 -41.07 -44.96
CA SER A 657 24.61 -41.07 -46.31
C SER A 657 24.05 -42.43 -46.64
N HIS A 658 22.82 -42.49 -47.17
CA HIS A 658 22.22 -43.73 -47.65
C HIS A 658 21.62 -43.56 -49.05
N THR A 659 21.35 -44.69 -49.71
CA THR A 659 20.66 -44.75 -51.00
C THR A 659 19.32 -45.50 -50.92
N TYR A 660 18.89 -45.87 -49.71
CA TYR A 660 17.68 -46.64 -49.47
C TYR A 660 16.41 -45.88 -49.88
N ASP A 661 15.44 -46.60 -50.46
CA ASP A 661 14.09 -46.10 -50.69
C ASP A 661 13.26 -46.27 -49.43
N LEU A 662 13.27 -45.23 -48.58
CA LEU A 662 12.50 -45.16 -47.32
C LEU A 662 10.97 -45.17 -47.52
N SER A 663 10.47 -45.51 -48.72
CA SER A 663 9.07 -45.85 -48.94
C SER A 663 8.72 -47.30 -48.56
N THR A 664 9.70 -48.15 -48.21
CA THR A 664 9.51 -49.58 -47.88
C THR A 664 10.03 -49.94 -46.48
N ASP A 665 9.37 -50.87 -45.79
CA ASP A 665 9.77 -51.35 -44.45
C ASP A 665 11.19 -51.94 -44.47
N ASP A 666 11.51 -52.73 -45.49
CA ASP A 666 12.83 -53.34 -45.65
C ASP A 666 13.94 -52.27 -45.69
N ALA A 667 13.72 -51.17 -46.42
CA ALA A 667 14.67 -50.06 -46.48
C ALA A 667 14.86 -49.31 -45.16
N TRP A 668 13.82 -49.23 -44.32
CA TRP A 668 13.94 -48.65 -42.98
C TRP A 668 14.73 -49.57 -42.03
N ASN A 669 14.49 -50.88 -42.12
CA ASN A 669 15.25 -51.87 -41.36
C ASN A 669 16.72 -51.90 -41.81
N ASP A 670 16.99 -51.98 -43.11
CA ASP A 670 18.35 -51.97 -43.66
C ASP A 670 19.14 -50.72 -43.23
N LEU A 671 18.50 -49.54 -43.20
CA LEU A 671 19.14 -48.31 -42.72
C LEU A 671 19.38 -48.32 -41.19
N ALA A 672 18.48 -48.92 -40.42
CA ALA A 672 18.64 -49.02 -38.97
C ALA A 672 19.77 -50.00 -38.62
N ASP A 673 19.83 -51.14 -39.31
CA ASP A 673 20.90 -52.13 -39.20
C ASP A 673 22.25 -51.52 -39.60
N ASP A 674 22.31 -50.76 -40.70
CA ASP A 674 23.52 -50.05 -41.12
C ASP A 674 23.99 -49.01 -40.07
N LEU A 675 23.05 -48.33 -39.40
CA LEU A 675 23.35 -47.41 -38.30
C LEU A 675 23.82 -48.17 -37.04
N GLU A 676 23.27 -49.34 -36.76
CA GLU A 676 23.71 -50.20 -35.67
C GLU A 676 25.12 -50.71 -35.94
N ASP A 677 25.34 -51.38 -37.08
CA ASP A 677 26.64 -51.94 -37.51
C ASP A 677 27.77 -50.90 -37.51
N ALA A 678 27.48 -49.67 -37.97
CA ALA A 678 28.50 -48.63 -38.03
C ALA A 678 28.99 -48.15 -36.65
N TRP A 679 28.26 -48.45 -35.57
CA TRP A 679 28.60 -48.04 -34.21
C TRP A 679 28.66 -49.17 -33.18
N ASP A 680 28.23 -50.38 -33.53
CA ASP A 680 28.33 -51.59 -32.71
C ASP A 680 29.80 -51.86 -32.34
N ASP A 681 30.70 -51.77 -33.33
CA ASP A 681 32.16 -51.94 -33.13
C ASP A 681 32.82 -50.83 -32.28
N ALA A 682 32.19 -49.66 -32.15
CA ALA A 682 32.78 -48.48 -31.51
C ALA A 682 32.36 -48.30 -30.04
N ASP A 683 31.14 -48.73 -29.66
CA ASP A 683 30.49 -48.24 -28.45
C ASP A 683 29.56 -49.23 -27.71
N GLU A 684 29.54 -50.54 -28.06
CA GLU A 684 28.74 -51.55 -27.33
C GLU A 684 29.06 -51.58 -25.81
N ALA A 685 30.29 -51.19 -25.42
CA ALA A 685 30.72 -51.08 -24.03
C ALA A 685 30.32 -49.76 -23.31
N SER A 686 29.82 -48.74 -24.02
CA SER A 686 29.60 -47.38 -23.48
C SER A 686 28.14 -47.05 -23.14
N ASP A 687 27.20 -47.97 -23.42
CA ASP A 687 25.75 -47.84 -23.20
C ASP A 687 25.13 -46.60 -23.89
N VAL A 688 25.76 -46.15 -24.97
CA VAL A 688 25.26 -45.05 -25.80
C VAL A 688 24.20 -45.57 -26.76
N ARG A 689 23.10 -44.82 -26.93
CA ARG A 689 22.11 -45.05 -27.99
C ARG A 689 22.24 -43.99 -29.09
N TRP A 690 22.11 -44.42 -30.33
CA TRP A 690 22.22 -43.60 -31.52
C TRP A 690 20.83 -43.30 -32.07
N LEU A 691 20.52 -42.02 -32.24
CA LEU A 691 19.28 -41.57 -32.86
C LEU A 691 19.57 -40.93 -34.20
N GLY A 692 19.28 -41.67 -35.27
CA GLY A 692 19.28 -41.19 -36.64
C GLY A 692 18.09 -40.28 -36.92
N ILE A 693 18.34 -39.02 -37.27
CA ILE A 693 17.29 -38.06 -37.58
C ILE A 693 17.14 -37.90 -39.09
N ILE A 694 16.00 -38.32 -39.62
CA ILE A 694 15.68 -38.33 -41.04
C ILE A 694 14.92 -37.04 -41.45
N PRO A 695 15.33 -36.36 -42.53
CA PRO A 695 14.66 -35.15 -43.00
C PRO A 695 13.22 -35.39 -43.40
N GLN A 696 12.37 -34.41 -43.09
CA GLN A 696 10.97 -34.43 -43.56
C GLN A 696 10.86 -34.53 -45.09
N SER A 697 11.84 -34.05 -45.85
CA SER A 697 11.85 -34.14 -47.32
C SER A 697 11.94 -35.56 -47.85
N GLU A 698 12.40 -36.51 -47.04
CA GLU A 698 12.46 -37.94 -47.39
C GLU A 698 11.12 -38.65 -47.14
N ARG A 699 10.14 -37.92 -46.60
CA ARG A 699 8.76 -38.38 -46.47
C ARG A 699 8.10 -38.48 -47.85
N PHE A 700 7.68 -39.68 -48.23
CA PHE A 700 6.95 -39.88 -49.48
C PHE A 700 5.49 -39.38 -49.37
N LEU A 701 5.12 -38.46 -50.27
CA LEU A 701 3.75 -37.99 -50.45
C LEU A 701 2.83 -39.15 -50.89
N GLY A 702 1.79 -39.44 -50.12
CA GLY A 702 0.72 -40.37 -50.49
C GLY A 702 0.84 -41.79 -49.93
N LYS A 703 1.90 -42.13 -49.18
CA LYS A 703 1.89 -43.34 -48.35
C LYS A 703 1.31 -43.02 -46.95
N PRO A 704 0.54 -43.93 -46.32
CA PRO A 704 0.02 -43.74 -44.98
C PRO A 704 1.15 -43.46 -43.99
N LEU A 705 0.85 -42.74 -42.90
CA LEU A 705 1.70 -42.36 -41.76
C LEU A 705 2.41 -43.53 -41.03
N ALA A 706 2.45 -44.74 -41.60
CA ALA A 706 2.84 -45.96 -40.91
C ALA A 706 4.27 -45.91 -40.35
N HIS A 707 5.21 -45.25 -41.05
CA HIS A 707 6.62 -45.20 -40.63
C HIS A 707 7.08 -43.75 -40.45
N GLN A 708 7.06 -43.29 -39.21
CA GLN A 708 7.70 -42.04 -38.79
C GLN A 708 9.03 -42.32 -38.05
N GLY A 709 9.32 -43.59 -37.80
CA GLY A 709 10.51 -44.06 -37.10
C GLY A 709 10.56 -45.59 -37.10
N ILE A 710 11.72 -46.12 -36.70
CA ILE A 710 11.96 -47.56 -36.47
C ILE A 710 13.09 -47.74 -35.47
N ALA A 711 13.03 -48.80 -34.68
CA ALA A 711 14.11 -49.27 -33.83
C ALA A 711 13.96 -50.78 -33.56
N GLY A 712 15.08 -51.47 -33.33
CA GLY A 712 15.08 -52.84 -32.80
C GLY A 712 14.73 -52.88 -31.31
N VAL A 713 14.35 -54.06 -30.81
CA VAL A 713 13.99 -54.27 -29.40
C VAL A 713 14.79 -55.45 -28.79
N PRO A 714 15.77 -55.19 -27.90
CA PRO A 714 16.53 -53.95 -27.74
C PRO A 714 17.55 -53.78 -28.89
N SER A 715 17.88 -52.54 -29.23
CA SER A 715 18.92 -52.17 -30.21
C SER A 715 19.68 -50.97 -29.67
N ILE A 716 20.91 -50.73 -30.15
CA ILE A 716 21.64 -49.49 -29.84
C ILE A 716 21.27 -48.33 -30.78
N ALA A 717 20.51 -48.59 -31.84
CA ALA A 717 20.15 -47.63 -32.88
C ALA A 717 18.63 -47.43 -32.99
N ALA A 718 18.24 -46.19 -33.30
CA ALA A 718 16.88 -45.78 -33.59
C ALA A 718 16.87 -44.76 -34.72
N LEU A 719 15.84 -44.78 -35.57
CA LEU A 719 15.63 -43.80 -36.62
C LEU A 719 14.32 -43.06 -36.38
N ALA A 720 14.29 -41.74 -36.55
CA ALA A 720 13.08 -40.95 -36.39
C ALA A 720 13.02 -39.75 -37.34
N MET A 721 11.82 -39.35 -37.72
CA MET A 721 11.59 -38.16 -38.53
C MET A 721 11.88 -36.87 -37.75
N GLY A 722 12.61 -35.94 -38.38
CA GLY A 722 13.18 -34.74 -37.75
C GLY A 722 12.18 -33.66 -37.31
N ASP A 723 10.96 -33.65 -37.81
CA ASP A 723 9.92 -32.71 -37.38
C ASP A 723 9.08 -33.23 -36.21
N VAL A 724 9.34 -34.46 -35.73
CA VAL A 724 8.46 -35.16 -34.78
C VAL A 724 9.23 -35.76 -33.59
N PRO A 725 9.65 -34.96 -32.58
CA PRO A 725 10.46 -35.45 -31.46
C PRO A 725 9.83 -36.56 -30.61
N PHE A 726 8.51 -36.65 -30.55
CA PHE A 726 7.85 -37.74 -29.83
C PHE A 726 8.10 -39.10 -30.48
N VAL A 727 8.35 -39.13 -31.80
CA VAL A 727 8.71 -40.38 -32.50
C VAL A 727 10.12 -40.78 -32.10
N GLY A 728 11.06 -39.84 -32.10
CA GLY A 728 12.39 -40.10 -31.55
C GLY A 728 12.35 -40.67 -30.12
N ALA A 729 11.44 -40.18 -29.29
CA ALA A 729 11.23 -40.73 -27.95
C ALA A 729 10.62 -42.15 -27.95
N HIS A 730 9.66 -42.41 -28.84
CA HIS A 730 9.04 -43.72 -29.03
C HIS A 730 10.09 -44.77 -29.42
N GLU A 731 10.89 -44.47 -30.45
CA GLU A 731 11.93 -45.37 -30.96
C GLU A 731 13.06 -45.55 -29.95
N LEU A 732 13.46 -44.49 -29.25
CA LEU A 732 14.36 -44.65 -28.10
C LEU A 732 13.75 -45.56 -27.03
N GLY A 733 12.45 -45.51 -26.78
CA GLY A 733 11.76 -46.44 -25.90
C GLY A 733 12.01 -47.92 -26.26
N HIS A 734 11.96 -48.25 -27.55
CA HIS A 734 12.28 -49.59 -28.06
C HIS A 734 13.73 -50.01 -27.79
N THR A 735 14.69 -49.09 -27.93
CA THR A 735 16.11 -49.34 -27.60
C THR A 735 16.35 -49.68 -26.12
N TYR A 736 15.39 -49.35 -25.25
CA TYR A 736 15.38 -49.68 -23.82
C TYR A 736 14.39 -50.80 -23.46
N GLY A 737 13.94 -51.57 -24.44
CA GLY A 737 13.15 -52.78 -24.23
C GLY A 737 11.64 -52.57 -24.06
N LEU A 738 11.12 -51.36 -24.34
CA LEU A 738 9.68 -51.15 -24.42
C LEU A 738 9.13 -51.78 -25.69
N HIS A 739 7.90 -52.29 -25.58
CA HIS A 739 7.13 -52.80 -26.71
C HIS A 739 5.90 -51.91 -26.94
N HIS A 740 5.26 -52.06 -28.09
CA HIS A 740 4.01 -51.36 -28.35
C HIS A 740 2.94 -51.70 -27.31
N ILE A 741 2.00 -50.78 -27.12
CA ILE A 741 0.80 -50.97 -26.32
C ILE A 741 -0.41 -51.08 -27.26
N ASN A 742 -1.22 -52.13 -27.10
CA ASN A 742 -2.43 -52.30 -27.90
C ASN A 742 -3.56 -51.37 -27.47
N LEU A 743 -4.18 -50.74 -28.46
CA LEU A 743 -5.45 -50.05 -28.29
C LEU A 743 -6.61 -51.06 -28.12
N PRO A 744 -7.70 -50.71 -27.41
CA PRO A 744 -8.81 -51.63 -27.13
C PRO A 744 -9.52 -52.23 -28.35
N ALA A 745 -9.26 -51.70 -29.55
CA ALA A 745 -9.95 -52.05 -30.79
C ALA A 745 -9.12 -52.92 -31.78
N GLY A 746 -7.91 -53.35 -31.42
CA GLY A 746 -7.04 -54.16 -32.28
C GLY A 746 -6.85 -55.59 -31.79
N ALA A 747 -6.84 -56.57 -32.71
CA ALA A 747 -6.34 -57.91 -32.40
C ALA A 747 -4.81 -57.86 -32.26
N ALA A 748 -4.26 -58.36 -31.16
CA ALA A 748 -2.82 -58.35 -30.90
C ALA A 748 -2.05 -59.13 -31.98
N LYS A 749 -1.09 -58.48 -32.66
CA LYS A 749 -0.06 -59.14 -33.48
C LYS A 749 1.33 -58.68 -33.04
N GLY A 750 2.00 -59.45 -32.17
CA GLY A 750 3.35 -59.19 -31.68
C GLY A 750 3.49 -59.19 -30.15
N PRO A 751 4.70 -59.01 -29.61
CA PRO A 751 4.91 -58.72 -28.19
C PRO A 751 4.35 -57.33 -27.87
N TYR A 752 3.45 -57.24 -26.89
CA TYR A 752 2.89 -55.97 -26.43
C TYR A 752 3.10 -55.81 -24.95
N ASP A 753 3.40 -54.58 -24.59
CA ASP A 753 3.41 -54.14 -23.23
C ASP A 753 1.97 -54.02 -22.69
N PRO A 754 1.68 -54.53 -21.48
CA PRO A 754 0.40 -54.24 -20.85
C PRO A 754 0.27 -52.74 -20.63
N ALA A 755 -0.93 -52.17 -20.64
CA ALA A 755 -1.11 -50.78 -20.26
C ALA A 755 -2.48 -50.55 -19.64
N ASP A 756 -2.54 -49.54 -18.80
CA ASP A 756 -3.80 -49.04 -18.30
C ASP A 756 -4.68 -48.53 -19.45
N ASN A 757 -5.97 -48.89 -19.41
CA ASN A 757 -6.98 -48.38 -20.35
C ASN A 757 -6.65 -48.64 -21.85
N GLY A 758 -5.91 -49.72 -22.14
CA GLY A 758 -5.50 -50.07 -23.50
C GLY A 758 -4.68 -48.97 -24.17
N GLY A 759 -3.80 -48.29 -23.42
CA GLY A 759 -2.89 -47.28 -23.98
C GLY A 759 -3.53 -45.91 -24.23
N LEU A 760 -4.82 -45.71 -23.96
CA LEU A 760 -5.41 -44.38 -23.96
C LEU A 760 -5.18 -43.70 -22.61
N LEU A 761 -4.67 -42.47 -22.65
CA LEU A 761 -4.49 -41.64 -21.46
C LEU A 761 -5.84 -41.28 -20.85
N ARG A 762 -5.94 -41.39 -19.53
CA ARG A 762 -7.18 -41.13 -18.77
C ARG A 762 -7.40 -39.64 -18.49
N ARG A 763 -6.35 -38.82 -18.59
CA ARG A 763 -6.35 -37.38 -18.30
C ARG A 763 -5.54 -36.64 -19.38
N ALA A 764 -5.85 -35.36 -19.55
CA ALA A 764 -5.19 -34.48 -20.50
C ALA A 764 -3.71 -34.27 -20.13
N PRO A 765 -2.75 -34.68 -20.98
CA PRO A 765 -1.34 -34.40 -20.76
C PRO A 765 -1.00 -32.91 -20.68
N PHE A 766 0.18 -32.61 -20.15
CA PHE A 766 0.72 -31.26 -20.12
C PHE A 766 2.09 -31.23 -20.81
N ASP A 767 2.25 -30.32 -21.76
CA ASP A 767 3.53 -30.08 -22.41
C ASP A 767 4.28 -28.98 -21.63
N VAL A 768 5.34 -29.38 -20.93
CA VAL A 768 6.09 -28.51 -20.00
C VAL A 768 6.74 -27.32 -20.73
N ARG A 769 7.26 -27.54 -21.95
CA ARG A 769 7.96 -26.50 -22.72
C ARG A 769 7.00 -25.44 -23.23
N SER A 770 5.89 -25.87 -23.83
CA SER A 770 4.88 -24.95 -24.34
C SER A 770 3.95 -24.42 -23.24
N SER A 771 3.98 -25.02 -22.05
CA SER A 771 3.05 -24.74 -20.95
C SER A 771 1.58 -24.89 -21.38
N THR A 772 1.28 -25.95 -22.14
CA THR A 772 -0.08 -26.19 -22.64
C THR A 772 -0.61 -27.57 -22.24
N ALA A 773 -1.91 -27.62 -21.93
CA ALA A 773 -2.63 -28.87 -21.79
C ALA A 773 -2.93 -29.44 -23.18
N ILE A 774 -2.86 -30.77 -23.31
CA ILE A 774 -3.15 -31.50 -24.54
C ILE A 774 -4.51 -32.16 -24.37
N PRO A 775 -5.47 -31.90 -25.29
CA PRO A 775 -6.82 -32.41 -25.15
C PRO A 775 -6.85 -33.93 -25.31
N LEU A 776 -7.81 -34.56 -24.63
CA LEU A 776 -8.19 -35.96 -24.87
C LEU A 776 -9.08 -36.07 -26.12
N PRO A 777 -9.12 -37.25 -26.78
CA PRO A 777 -8.34 -38.46 -26.47
C PRO A 777 -6.86 -38.29 -26.82
N ALA A 778 -5.98 -38.92 -26.04
CA ALA A 778 -4.54 -38.95 -26.26
C ALA A 778 -3.99 -40.35 -25.91
N GLY A 779 -2.93 -40.78 -26.58
CA GLY A 779 -2.30 -42.09 -26.42
C GLY A 779 -1.07 -42.06 -25.51
N ASP A 780 -0.75 -43.21 -24.94
CA ASP A 780 0.56 -43.43 -24.32
C ASP A 780 1.67 -43.34 -25.38
N LEU A 781 2.89 -42.99 -24.96
CA LEU A 781 4.06 -42.89 -25.81
C LEU A 781 4.23 -44.13 -26.70
N MET A 782 4.01 -45.35 -26.19
CA MET A 782 4.19 -46.60 -26.95
C MET A 782 2.96 -47.04 -27.75
N THR A 783 2.04 -46.11 -28.04
CA THR A 783 0.86 -46.37 -28.88
C THR A 783 0.94 -45.62 -30.21
N TYR A 784 0.19 -46.08 -31.21
CA TYR A 784 -0.01 -45.36 -32.47
C TYR A 784 -1.17 -44.34 -32.42
N PHE A 785 -1.63 -43.95 -31.22
CA PHE A 785 -2.76 -43.02 -31.06
C PHE A 785 -2.27 -41.60 -30.83
N GLU A 786 -2.30 -40.77 -31.86
CA GLU A 786 -1.92 -39.36 -31.74
C GLU A 786 -3.07 -38.49 -31.17
N PRO A 787 -2.76 -37.48 -30.33
CA PRO A 787 -1.43 -37.13 -29.83
C PRO A 787 -0.94 -38.10 -28.74
N VAL A 788 0.37 -38.38 -28.72
CA VAL A 788 0.99 -39.28 -27.72
C VAL A 788 1.77 -38.53 -26.64
N ARG A 789 1.71 -39.03 -25.39
CA ARG A 789 2.50 -38.57 -24.24
C ARG A 789 2.80 -39.76 -23.31
N PRO A 790 3.89 -39.72 -22.52
CA PRO A 790 4.17 -40.80 -21.59
C PRO A 790 3.04 -40.92 -20.55
N GLY A 791 2.41 -42.09 -20.49
CA GLY A 791 1.60 -42.48 -19.35
C GLY A 791 2.50 -42.99 -18.22
N ILE A 792 1.96 -43.01 -17.00
CA ILE A 792 2.73 -43.43 -15.83
C ILE A 792 3.29 -44.86 -15.94
N SER A 793 2.58 -45.77 -16.59
CA SER A 793 3.06 -47.15 -16.80
C SER A 793 4.35 -47.19 -17.61
N THR A 794 4.38 -46.49 -18.75
CA THR A 794 5.55 -46.41 -19.63
C THR A 794 6.72 -45.69 -18.95
N TRP A 795 6.42 -44.58 -18.27
CA TRP A 795 7.42 -43.85 -17.49
C TRP A 795 8.07 -44.72 -16.42
N MET A 796 7.27 -45.45 -15.63
CA MET A 796 7.80 -46.28 -14.54
C MET A 796 8.61 -47.48 -15.02
N ARG A 797 8.29 -48.06 -16.18
CA ARG A 797 9.10 -49.15 -16.74
C ARG A 797 10.49 -48.69 -17.10
N LEU A 798 10.60 -47.58 -17.81
CA LEU A 798 11.89 -47.00 -18.13
C LEU A 798 12.64 -46.58 -16.87
N PHE A 799 11.96 -45.90 -15.94
CA PHE A 799 12.55 -45.45 -14.68
C PHE A 799 13.08 -46.58 -13.79
N LEU A 800 12.50 -47.79 -13.86
CA LEU A 800 12.94 -48.94 -13.07
C LEU A 800 13.97 -49.82 -13.81
N ASN A 801 14.02 -49.74 -15.14
CA ASN A 801 14.87 -50.57 -15.98
C ASN A 801 16.17 -49.88 -16.43
N THR A 802 16.30 -48.57 -16.17
CA THR A 802 17.48 -47.74 -16.47
C THR A 802 18.00 -47.10 -15.19
#